data_AF-A0A8H5XFC8-F1
#
_entry.id   AF-A0A8H5XFC8-F1
#
_cell.length_a   1.000
_cell.length_b   1.000
_cell.length_c   1.000
_cell.angle_alpha   90.00
_cell.angle_beta   90.00
_cell.angle_gamma   90.00
#
_symmetry.space_group_name_H-M   'P 1'
#
loop_
_entity.id
_entity.type
_entity.pdbx_description
1 polymer ?
#
loop_
_entity_poly.entity_id
_entity_poly.type
_entity_poly.pdbx_seq_one_letter_code
_entity_poly.pdbx_strand_id
1 'polypeptide(L)'
;MLTNRPRTRQRAYKKPPALDVPNIDEDAAERKRVLNVLAQRRYREKKRLDRLKTKSAGSNRSQNSEPQDETVPNPEGRVSKDDVYEIPTLQSSLESTIPEPNLSIPPTTDADILAGFDLNLTSWNSLGDPLQDLAFAPILPDPNTVPGYLHEDNTRGDSATNAHHDLSADFAVADMTMFIDSSSLSSSPPSSEGQTFPDSYQLPLLQLTLLKAVMRIADRLNLKPDLWDLGGNSAFNTGTATPASLLPPSWQPTPSQVAIPHHPVIDLLPWPGVRERAIFILSLPDELRPPRAQGALAIVNFAYDVEDTAEGVRIYGDDPYDPEPIKSTVSRLIADVTARFIVLGLSPIKRGAAEYNGNQFNGRSRYLHSVKWSSSPIDFTMHIKDMLNDAERSGQPSFSFEYFPPKTAQGVQNLYDRMDRMYNLGPKFIDITWGAGGRIAELTCEMVLQAQAVYGLETCMHLTCTDMGVEKVNDALLKAYKAGCTNILALRGDPPRAQDKWTAADGGFQYARDLVKHIRDTYGNHFDIGVAGYPEGSDDNKNEDELLDHLKEKVDMGASFIVTQMFYDADNFIRWVKRVRERGITIPILPGIMPIATYASFLRRANHMQAKIPQEWLDALEPVKNDDVAVRNIGKTLVANMCRKLLANGIHHLHFYTMNLAQATRMLLEELQWAPCAERPLQQALPWKQSKGLGRREEDVRPIFWRNRNKSYVIRTQDWDEFPNGRWGDSRSPAFGELDAYGIGLTGTNEANRKKWGEPKTIQDIAQLFVRYLQNEIESLPWSEAPLTTEADEIREELIELNKRGLLTVNSQPAVNGVKSSHPVHGWGPDNGYVYQKSYLELLVHPDVFDKMITRIENHPDLTYYAVTKDGELRSNVTSDGPNAVTWGVFPGKEIVQPTIVESISFLAWKDEAFRLGVDWAHCYDMSSPSRALLEGVMNDWYLVNIVNNDFHDNKTIFELLKGLEVKDLTTPATPLTESVVNGAVDTEPIANGAAATAVAN
;
A
#
# COMPACT_ATOMS: atom_id res chain seq x y z
N MET A 1 3.76 -49.85 -8.39
CA MET A 1 2.52 -49.21 -8.88
C MET A 1 2.14 -48.11 -7.89
N LEU A 2 2.11 -46.83 -8.27
CA LEU A 2 1.70 -45.75 -7.35
C LEU A 2 1.40 -44.40 -8.06
N THR A 3 0.48 -44.38 -9.03
CA THR A 3 0.12 -43.15 -9.76
C THR A 3 -1.37 -43.09 -10.09
N ASN A 4 -2.17 -42.49 -9.21
CA ASN A 4 -3.53 -42.03 -9.56
C ASN A 4 -3.90 -40.79 -8.72
N ARG A 5 -3.36 -39.62 -9.10
CA ARG A 5 -3.93 -38.33 -8.68
C ARG A 5 -5.10 -38.01 -9.62
N PRO A 6 -6.27 -37.58 -9.12
CA PRO A 6 -7.39 -37.22 -9.99
C PRO A 6 -7.00 -36.04 -10.89
N ARG A 7 -7.28 -36.15 -12.20
CA ARG A 7 -7.09 -35.05 -13.14
C ARG A 7 -8.08 -33.93 -12.80
N THR A 8 -7.56 -32.76 -12.42
CA THR A 8 -8.35 -31.53 -12.30
C THR A 8 -9.12 -31.27 -13.59
N ARG A 9 -10.44 -31.08 -13.51
CA ARG A 9 -11.27 -30.69 -14.66
C ARG A 9 -10.73 -29.39 -15.26
N GLN A 10 -10.09 -29.47 -16.43
CA GLN A 10 -9.92 -28.29 -17.28
C GLN A 10 -11.33 -27.85 -17.71
N ARG A 11 -11.83 -26.74 -17.13
CA ARG A 11 -13.05 -26.09 -17.64
C ARG A 11 -12.78 -25.68 -19.08
N ALA A 12 -13.62 -26.14 -20.02
CA ALA A 12 -13.54 -25.72 -21.40
C ALA A 12 -13.69 -24.19 -21.49
N TYR A 13 -12.86 -23.54 -22.30
CA TYR A 13 -12.90 -22.09 -22.49
C TYR A 13 -14.22 -21.69 -23.17
N LYS A 14 -15.17 -21.17 -22.38
CA LYS A 14 -16.42 -20.61 -22.89
C LYS A 14 -16.12 -19.19 -23.39
N LYS A 15 -16.13 -19.00 -24.71
CA LYS A 15 -15.92 -17.69 -25.34
C LYS A 15 -16.94 -16.68 -24.75
N PRO A 16 -16.51 -15.49 -24.29
CA PRO A 16 -17.44 -14.50 -23.72
C PRO A 16 -18.47 -14.05 -24.78
N PRO A 17 -19.68 -13.65 -24.35
CA PRO A 17 -20.70 -13.15 -25.28
C PRO A 17 -20.21 -11.92 -26.05
N ALA A 18 -20.74 -11.78 -27.26
CA ALA A 18 -20.67 -10.52 -27.99
C ALA A 18 -21.35 -9.42 -27.17
N LEU A 19 -20.84 -8.19 -27.32
CA LEU A 19 -21.49 -6.99 -26.83
C LEU A 19 -21.74 -6.14 -28.07
N ASP A 20 -23.00 -5.89 -28.38
CA ASP A 20 -23.37 -4.94 -29.42
C ASP A 20 -23.11 -3.52 -28.90
N VAL A 21 -22.72 -2.62 -29.81
CA VAL A 21 -22.35 -1.25 -29.48
C VAL A 21 -23.55 -0.35 -29.78
N PRO A 22 -24.17 0.31 -28.79
CA PRO A 22 -25.29 1.23 -29.02
C PRO A 22 -24.93 2.35 -30.00
N ASN A 23 -25.93 2.93 -30.67
CA ASN A 23 -25.67 4.12 -31.48
C ASN A 23 -25.31 5.32 -30.60
N ILE A 24 -24.53 6.26 -31.13
CA ILE A 24 -24.05 7.42 -30.37
C ILE A 24 -25.18 8.39 -30.01
N ASP A 25 -26.24 8.40 -30.81
CA ASP A 25 -27.43 9.23 -30.64
C ASP A 25 -28.50 8.58 -29.74
N GLU A 26 -28.28 7.33 -29.28
CA GLU A 26 -29.20 6.58 -28.42
C GLU A 26 -28.73 6.60 -26.95
N ASP A 27 -27.47 6.19 -26.70
CA ASP A 27 -26.82 6.31 -25.39
C ASP A 27 -25.30 6.43 -25.56
N ALA A 28 -24.79 7.66 -25.47
CA ALA A 28 -23.36 7.95 -25.55
C ALA A 28 -22.55 7.40 -24.35
N ALA A 29 -23.18 7.21 -23.18
CA ALA A 29 -22.53 6.75 -21.96
C ALA A 29 -22.36 5.22 -21.96
N GLU A 30 -23.43 4.45 -22.22
CA GLU A 30 -23.34 3.00 -22.37
C GLU A 30 -22.47 2.63 -23.58
N ARG A 31 -22.55 3.40 -24.68
CA ARG A 31 -21.62 3.24 -25.82
C ARG A 31 -20.16 3.43 -25.41
N LYS A 32 -19.84 4.43 -24.58
CA LYS A 32 -18.49 4.65 -24.03
C LYS A 32 -18.06 3.48 -23.13
N ARG A 33 -18.96 2.97 -22.28
CA ARG A 33 -18.73 1.80 -21.41
C ARG A 33 -18.43 0.54 -22.23
N VAL A 34 -19.28 0.19 -23.21
CA VAL A 34 -19.10 -0.99 -24.07
C VAL A 34 -17.80 -0.89 -24.87
N LEU A 35 -17.48 0.28 -25.44
CA LEU A 35 -16.22 0.50 -26.16
C LEU A 35 -14.99 0.34 -25.25
N ASN A 36 -15.05 0.82 -24.01
CA ASN A 36 -13.99 0.62 -23.01
C ASN A 36 -13.82 -0.87 -22.65
N VAL A 37 -14.91 -1.60 -22.43
CA VAL A 37 -14.87 -3.05 -22.18
C VAL A 37 -14.26 -3.81 -23.37
N LEU A 38 -14.61 -3.43 -24.61
CA LEU A 38 -14.03 -4.01 -25.83
C LEU A 38 -12.54 -3.66 -25.99
N ALA A 39 -12.12 -2.45 -25.61
CA ALA A 39 -10.72 -2.05 -25.60
C ALA A 39 -9.90 -2.84 -24.55
N GLN A 40 -10.41 -2.99 -23.32
CA GLN A 40 -9.79 -3.81 -22.29
C GLN A 40 -9.72 -5.29 -22.69
N ARG A 41 -10.77 -5.86 -23.29
CA ARG A 41 -10.74 -7.23 -23.85
C ARG A 41 -9.61 -7.39 -24.87
N ARG A 42 -9.46 -6.45 -25.81
CA ARG A 42 -8.37 -6.43 -26.81
C ARG A 42 -6.99 -6.31 -26.17
N TYR A 43 -6.83 -5.46 -25.14
CA TYR A 43 -5.56 -5.31 -24.42
C TYR A 43 -5.19 -6.58 -23.63
N ARG A 44 -6.14 -7.16 -22.89
CA ARG A 44 -5.95 -8.45 -22.17
C ARG A 44 -5.59 -9.58 -23.14
N GLU A 45 -6.24 -9.65 -24.31
CA GLU A 45 -5.90 -10.64 -25.34
C GLU A 45 -4.51 -10.41 -25.96
N LYS A 46 -4.12 -9.17 -26.25
CA LYS A 46 -2.76 -8.84 -26.69
C LYS A 46 -1.72 -9.25 -25.65
N LYS A 47 -1.91 -8.89 -24.37
CA LYS A 47 -1.02 -9.25 -23.24
C LYS A 47 -0.93 -10.78 -23.06
N ARG A 48 -2.01 -11.52 -23.35
CA ARG A 48 -2.03 -13.00 -23.40
C ARG A 48 -1.23 -13.55 -24.60
N LEU A 49 -1.42 -13.01 -25.79
CA LEU A 49 -0.71 -13.42 -27.00
C LEU A 49 0.80 -13.14 -26.89
N ASP A 50 1.19 -12.01 -26.32
CA ASP A 50 2.60 -11.66 -26.15
C ASP A 50 3.27 -12.51 -25.03
N ARG A 51 2.53 -12.89 -23.98
CA ARG A 51 2.94 -13.93 -23.01
C ARG A 51 3.09 -15.33 -23.65
N LEU A 52 2.26 -15.67 -24.63
CA LEU A 52 2.38 -16.92 -25.39
C LEU A 52 3.60 -16.89 -26.34
N LYS A 53 3.86 -15.75 -27.00
CA LYS A 53 5.04 -15.54 -27.84
C LYS A 53 6.35 -15.59 -27.05
N THR A 54 6.42 -15.03 -25.84
CA THR A 54 7.63 -15.18 -25.01
C THR A 54 7.83 -16.61 -24.53
N LYS A 55 6.77 -17.37 -24.24
CA LYS A 55 6.89 -18.81 -23.96
C LYS A 55 7.36 -19.63 -25.16
N SER A 56 6.88 -19.36 -26.38
CA SER A 56 7.37 -20.07 -27.57
C SER A 56 8.80 -19.65 -27.97
N ALA A 57 9.14 -18.36 -27.84
CA ALA A 57 10.50 -17.86 -28.07
C ALA A 57 11.52 -18.46 -27.08
N GLY A 58 11.14 -18.64 -25.81
CA GLY A 58 11.97 -19.31 -24.80
C GLY A 58 12.20 -20.80 -25.08
N SER A 59 11.28 -21.47 -25.79
CA SER A 59 11.41 -22.90 -26.12
C SER A 59 12.29 -23.20 -27.35
N ASN A 60 12.57 -22.19 -28.19
CA ASN A 60 13.28 -22.37 -29.46
C ASN A 60 14.74 -21.89 -29.46
N ARG A 61 15.32 -21.61 -28.28
CA ARG A 61 16.70 -21.10 -28.15
C ARG A 61 17.69 -22.12 -27.58
N SER A 62 17.60 -23.37 -28.07
CA SER A 62 18.48 -24.47 -27.64
C SER A 62 18.76 -25.48 -28.76
N GLN A 63 19.20 -25.01 -29.92
CA GLN A 63 20.03 -25.79 -30.86
C GLN A 63 20.74 -24.88 -31.90
N ASN A 64 21.85 -25.39 -32.43
CA ASN A 64 22.68 -24.89 -33.53
C ASN A 64 23.44 -23.56 -33.34
N SER A 65 24.73 -23.67 -33.02
CA SER A 65 25.77 -22.72 -33.43
C SER A 65 27.15 -23.40 -33.51
N GLU A 66 27.45 -24.06 -34.63
CA GLU A 66 28.81 -24.37 -35.07
C GLU A 66 28.97 -24.03 -36.57
N PRO A 67 30.20 -23.79 -37.10
CA PRO A 67 30.38 -23.03 -38.33
C PRO A 67 31.00 -23.81 -39.52
N GLN A 68 30.95 -23.14 -40.69
CA GLN A 68 31.84 -23.18 -41.86
C GLN A 68 31.26 -23.62 -43.22
N ASP A 69 31.79 -22.89 -44.22
CA ASP A 69 32.00 -23.17 -45.64
C ASP A 69 30.85 -23.18 -46.66
N GLU A 70 31.30 -22.98 -47.91
CA GLU A 70 30.55 -22.47 -49.04
C GLU A 70 29.89 -23.59 -49.88
N THR A 71 28.69 -23.35 -50.42
CA THR A 71 28.39 -23.36 -51.88
C THR A 71 26.88 -23.20 -52.17
N VAL A 72 26.53 -23.14 -53.46
CA VAL A 72 25.26 -22.69 -54.07
C VAL A 72 24.96 -23.64 -55.26
N PRO A 73 23.72 -23.93 -55.73
CA PRO A 73 22.35 -23.75 -55.20
C PRO A 73 21.46 -25.04 -55.21
N ASN A 74 20.23 -24.96 -54.65
CA ASN A 74 18.86 -25.28 -55.19
C ASN A 74 18.66 -26.27 -56.39
N PRO A 75 17.47 -26.85 -56.71
CA PRO A 75 16.16 -26.98 -56.00
C PRO A 75 15.56 -28.44 -56.01
N GLU A 76 14.24 -28.56 -55.78
CA GLU A 76 13.32 -29.69 -56.11
C GLU A 76 13.35 -30.95 -55.18
N GLY A 77 12.21 -31.55 -54.77
CA GLY A 77 10.80 -31.16 -54.97
C GLY A 77 9.76 -32.07 -54.29
N ARG A 78 8.48 -31.65 -54.38
CA ARG A 78 7.19 -32.41 -54.42
C ARG A 78 7.19 -33.96 -54.28
N VAL A 79 6.20 -34.65 -53.70
CA VAL A 79 4.95 -34.29 -52.95
C VAL A 79 4.29 -35.60 -52.38
N SER A 80 3.21 -35.48 -51.56
CA SER A 80 2.26 -36.57 -51.15
C SER A 80 2.75 -37.61 -50.13
N LYS A 81 1.99 -37.96 -49.06
CA LYS A 81 0.73 -38.78 -48.94
C LYS A 81 0.97 -40.28 -49.14
N ASP A 82 0.39 -41.23 -48.39
CA ASP A 82 -0.48 -41.22 -47.18
C ASP A 82 -0.40 -42.61 -46.48
N ASP A 83 -1.12 -42.75 -45.35
CA ASP A 83 -1.68 -43.98 -44.78
C ASP A 83 -0.83 -45.02 -43.99
N VAL A 84 -1.53 -45.56 -43.00
CA VAL A 84 -1.14 -46.42 -41.86
C VAL A 84 -1.43 -47.90 -42.19
N TYR A 85 -0.66 -48.87 -41.67
CA TYR A 85 -1.17 -49.99 -40.82
C TYR A 85 -0.16 -51.14 -40.49
N GLU A 86 -0.18 -51.55 -39.21
CA GLU A 86 0.11 -52.89 -38.64
C GLU A 86 1.51 -53.57 -38.67
N ILE A 87 1.58 -54.74 -38.02
CA ILE A 87 2.64 -55.30 -37.14
C ILE A 87 2.49 -56.84 -37.14
N PRO A 88 3.54 -57.72 -37.17
CA PRO A 88 4.62 -57.88 -36.14
C PRO A 88 6.04 -58.13 -36.77
N THR A 89 7.09 -58.80 -36.25
CA THR A 89 7.25 -59.85 -35.20
C THR A 89 8.69 -60.00 -34.63
N LEU A 90 8.76 -60.58 -33.41
CA LEU A 90 9.85 -61.19 -32.61
C LEU A 90 11.22 -61.58 -33.22
N GLN A 91 12.29 -61.42 -32.39
CA GLN A 91 13.17 -62.54 -31.97
C GLN A 91 13.95 -62.30 -30.64
N SER A 92 13.80 -63.25 -29.69
CA SER A 92 14.79 -63.87 -28.75
C SER A 92 16.04 -63.15 -28.18
N SER A 93 16.57 -63.43 -26.97
CA SER A 93 16.10 -64.20 -25.78
C SER A 93 17.15 -64.25 -24.62
N LEU A 94 16.66 -64.48 -23.38
CA LEU A 94 17.28 -64.98 -22.11
C LEU A 94 17.69 -63.88 -21.08
N GLU A 95 17.10 -63.78 -19.87
CA GLU A 95 17.05 -64.67 -18.67
C GLU A 95 18.37 -64.75 -17.87
N SER A 96 18.44 -64.70 -16.53
CA SER A 96 17.46 -64.43 -15.42
C SER A 96 18.25 -63.85 -14.20
N THR A 97 17.89 -63.79 -12.90
CA THR A 97 16.84 -64.36 -12.01
C THR A 97 16.59 -63.43 -10.78
N ILE A 98 15.97 -63.89 -9.67
CA ILE A 98 15.77 -63.18 -8.37
C ILE A 98 15.99 -64.18 -7.20
N PRO A 99 16.25 -63.76 -5.93
CA PRO A 99 15.15 -63.71 -4.93
C PRO A 99 15.29 -62.71 -3.73
N GLU A 100 14.16 -62.42 -3.07
CA GLU A 100 14.00 -61.96 -1.66
C GLU A 100 13.88 -63.22 -0.71
N PRO A 101 13.99 -63.19 0.66
CA PRO A 101 13.21 -62.32 1.58
C PRO A 101 13.68 -62.10 3.07
N ASN A 102 12.79 -61.46 3.87
CA ASN A 102 12.48 -61.68 5.32
C ASN A 102 13.38 -61.20 6.52
N LEU A 103 12.82 -60.23 7.27
CA LEU A 103 12.55 -60.20 8.74
C LEU A 103 13.64 -60.20 9.85
N SER A 104 13.31 -59.44 10.93
CA SER A 104 13.65 -59.57 12.37
C SER A 104 14.74 -58.66 13.03
N ILE A 105 14.62 -58.52 14.36
CA ILE A 105 15.33 -57.64 15.34
C ILE A 105 15.49 -58.52 16.61
N PRO A 106 16.66 -58.67 17.31
CA PRO A 106 17.19 -57.70 18.30
C PRO A 106 18.76 -57.73 18.46
N PRO A 107 19.41 -57.59 19.66
CA PRO A 107 19.79 -56.35 20.38
C PRO A 107 21.32 -56.21 20.70
N THR A 108 21.71 -55.24 21.56
CA THR A 108 23.03 -55.05 22.26
C THR A 108 24.25 -54.60 21.41
N THR A 109 25.31 -53.89 21.88
CA THR A 109 25.60 -53.01 23.07
C THR A 109 26.86 -52.15 22.79
N ASP A 110 26.94 -50.95 23.39
CA ASP A 110 28.10 -50.14 23.83
C ASP A 110 29.31 -49.77 22.90
N ALA A 111 29.70 -48.48 22.99
CA ALA A 111 31.05 -47.87 22.81
C ALA A 111 31.86 -48.06 21.49
N ASP A 112 32.56 -47.07 20.90
CA ASP A 112 32.94 -45.73 21.38
C ASP A 112 33.35 -44.75 20.24
N ILE A 113 33.22 -43.44 20.52
CA ILE A 113 34.03 -42.27 20.07
C ILE A 113 34.59 -42.23 18.61
N LEU A 114 34.01 -41.35 17.76
CA LEU A 114 34.69 -40.16 17.19
C LEU A 114 33.72 -39.22 16.40
N ALA A 115 34.15 -37.97 16.18
CA ALA A 115 33.37 -36.88 15.56
C ALA A 115 33.47 -36.86 14.01
N GLY A 116 32.58 -36.20 13.27
CA GLY A 116 31.41 -35.40 13.71
C GLY A 116 30.48 -34.95 12.56
N PHE A 117 29.35 -34.35 12.90
CA PHE A 117 28.25 -33.95 11.99
C PHE A 117 27.90 -32.47 12.21
N ASP A 118 27.89 -31.66 11.16
CA ASP A 118 26.78 -31.34 10.23
C ASP A 118 25.75 -30.33 10.77
N LEU A 119 25.62 -29.22 10.05
CA LEU A 119 24.68 -28.13 10.32
C LEU A 119 23.36 -28.35 9.57
N ASN A 120 22.67 -29.45 9.87
CA ASN A 120 21.35 -29.74 9.29
C ASN A 120 20.22 -29.32 10.25
N LEU A 121 19.59 -28.19 9.94
CA LEU A 121 18.48 -27.64 10.73
C LEU A 121 17.17 -28.43 10.45
N THR A 122 17.08 -29.66 10.96
CA THR A 122 15.98 -30.62 10.74
C THR A 122 15.71 -31.50 11.98
N SER A 123 15.35 -30.88 13.11
CA SER A 123 14.72 -31.57 14.28
C SER A 123 14.10 -30.55 15.25
N TRP A 124 13.11 -29.80 14.76
CA TRP A 124 12.25 -28.91 15.58
C TRP A 124 10.81 -29.04 15.06
N ASN A 125 10.16 -30.17 15.35
CA ASN A 125 8.73 -30.44 15.12
C ASN A 125 8.30 -31.79 15.74
N SER A 126 8.25 -31.86 17.07
CA SER A 126 7.44 -32.86 17.80
C SER A 126 7.32 -32.45 19.27
N LEU A 127 6.11 -32.56 19.84
CA LEU A 127 5.73 -32.12 21.20
C LEU A 127 5.87 -30.59 21.42
N GLY A 128 4.91 -29.87 21.99
CA GLY A 128 3.55 -30.22 22.40
C GLY A 128 2.85 -28.94 22.93
N ASP A 129 1.52 -28.95 23.04
CA ASP A 129 0.78 -27.84 23.66
C ASP A 129 1.15 -27.69 25.15
N PRO A 130 1.28 -26.46 25.67
CA PRO A 130 0.41 -26.13 26.79
C PRO A 130 -0.12 -24.68 26.75
N LEU A 131 -1.38 -24.53 26.33
CA LEU A 131 -2.25 -23.46 26.80
C LEU A 131 -2.81 -23.82 28.19
N GLN A 132 -2.26 -23.25 29.28
CA GLN A 132 -3.06 -22.98 30.50
C GLN A 132 -2.41 -21.98 31.48
N ASP A 133 -3.28 -21.17 32.08
CA ASP A 133 -3.23 -20.46 33.37
C ASP A 133 -1.99 -19.65 33.79
N LEU A 134 -2.24 -18.36 34.06
CA LEU A 134 -2.40 -17.89 35.45
C LEU A 134 -3.16 -16.56 35.49
N ALA A 135 -4.36 -16.56 36.07
CA ALA A 135 -5.14 -15.34 36.32
C ALA A 135 -4.78 -14.74 37.69
N PHE A 136 -4.59 -13.42 37.75
CA PHE A 136 -4.40 -12.68 39.00
C PHE A 136 -5.66 -11.90 39.39
N ALA A 137 -6.15 -12.09 40.61
CA ALA A 137 -7.28 -11.36 41.15
C ALA A 137 -6.85 -9.98 41.69
N PRO A 138 -7.61 -8.90 41.44
CA PRO A 138 -7.32 -7.58 41.99
C PRO A 138 -7.73 -7.49 43.47
N ILE A 139 -6.82 -7.02 44.33
CA ILE A 139 -7.13 -6.65 45.72
C ILE A 139 -7.39 -5.15 45.76
N LEU A 140 -8.57 -4.74 46.22
CA LEU A 140 -8.97 -3.34 46.39
C LEU A 140 -8.46 -2.75 47.71
N PRO A 141 -8.08 -1.45 47.71
CA PRO A 141 -8.24 -0.58 48.86
C PRO A 141 -9.43 0.40 48.69
N ASP A 142 -10.15 0.66 49.78
CA ASP A 142 -11.31 1.57 49.85
C ASP A 142 -10.89 3.07 49.92
N PRO A 143 -11.48 3.97 49.10
CA PRO A 143 -11.12 5.38 49.08
C PRO A 143 -11.79 6.21 50.20
N ASN A 144 -11.17 6.29 51.37
CA ASN A 144 -11.62 7.15 52.47
C ASN A 144 -10.48 7.93 53.17
N THR A 145 -10.23 9.18 52.74
CA THR A 145 -9.81 10.34 53.59
C THR A 145 -9.83 11.65 52.77
N VAL A 146 -10.48 12.69 53.32
CA VAL A 146 -10.50 14.08 52.82
C VAL A 146 -10.17 15.00 54.00
N PRO A 147 -9.15 15.87 53.92
CA PRO A 147 -9.38 17.32 53.65
C PRO A 147 -8.23 18.00 52.84
N GLY A 148 -8.34 19.24 52.34
CA GLY A 148 -9.41 20.26 52.33
C GLY A 148 -8.84 21.70 52.23
N TYR A 149 -9.69 22.72 52.00
CA TYR A 149 -9.38 24.19 51.96
C TYR A 149 -8.55 24.69 50.74
N LEU A 150 -8.75 25.86 50.10
CA LEU A 150 -9.76 26.97 50.12
C LEU A 150 -10.18 27.28 48.65
N HIS A 151 -11.41 27.73 48.32
CA HIS A 151 -12.01 29.08 48.46
C HIS A 151 -11.22 30.25 47.82
N GLU A 152 -11.70 30.78 46.67
CA GLU A 152 -12.38 32.10 46.59
C GLU A 152 -12.99 32.38 45.20
N ASP A 153 -13.93 33.33 45.14
CA ASP A 153 -14.77 33.66 43.98
C ASP A 153 -14.19 34.76 43.06
N ASN A 154 -14.67 34.82 41.80
CA ASN A 154 -15.25 36.09 41.29
C ASN A 154 -16.20 35.91 40.10
N THR A 155 -16.99 36.95 39.81
CA THR A 155 -18.16 36.91 38.90
C THR A 155 -18.21 38.08 37.90
N ARG A 156 -19.18 38.03 36.97
CA ARG A 156 -19.58 39.04 35.94
C ARG A 156 -18.85 38.94 34.58
N GLY A 157 -19.49 39.24 33.44
CA GLY A 157 -20.92 39.50 33.23
C GLY A 157 -21.29 40.15 31.88
N ASP A 158 -22.48 39.77 31.37
CA ASP A 158 -23.40 40.48 30.45
C ASP A 158 -23.10 40.84 28.98
N SER A 159 -23.71 40.05 28.07
CA SER A 159 -24.94 40.36 27.29
C SER A 159 -25.03 41.44 26.16
N ALA A 160 -25.78 41.07 25.09
CA ALA A 160 -26.63 41.88 24.17
C ALA A 160 -25.98 42.66 22.98
N THR A 161 -26.62 42.96 21.81
CA THR A 161 -27.81 42.47 21.03
C THR A 161 -27.89 43.16 19.63
N ASN A 162 -28.48 42.50 18.60
CA ASN A 162 -29.31 43.06 17.48
C ASN A 162 -28.70 44.08 16.44
N ALA A 163 -29.24 44.32 15.21
CA ALA A 163 -30.12 43.57 14.28
C ALA A 163 -30.26 44.26 12.87
N HIS A 164 -30.83 43.54 11.88
CA HIS A 164 -31.56 43.94 10.63
C HIS A 164 -31.08 45.06 9.66
N HIS A 165 -31.11 44.78 8.34
CA HIS A 165 -32.08 45.41 7.40
C HIS A 165 -32.22 44.73 6.01
N ASP A 166 -33.42 44.78 5.41
CA ASP A 166 -33.75 44.36 4.03
C ASP A 166 -33.66 45.51 3.00
N LEU A 167 -33.64 45.18 1.69
CA LEU A 167 -34.61 45.69 0.68
C LEU A 167 -34.46 45.05 -0.73
N SER A 168 -35.46 45.23 -1.61
CA SER A 168 -35.65 44.55 -2.91
C SER A 168 -36.14 45.49 -4.04
N ALA A 169 -36.00 45.09 -5.32
CA ALA A 169 -36.81 45.52 -6.47
C ALA A 169 -36.48 44.76 -7.79
N ASP A 170 -37.46 44.62 -8.69
CA ASP A 170 -37.38 43.98 -10.01
C ASP A 170 -37.05 44.96 -11.17
N PHE A 171 -36.71 44.45 -12.38
CA PHE A 171 -37.54 44.57 -13.60
C PHE A 171 -36.98 43.76 -14.80
N ALA A 172 -37.65 43.81 -15.97
CA ALA A 172 -37.66 42.71 -16.95
C ALA A 172 -37.10 42.99 -18.37
N VAL A 173 -36.68 41.89 -19.01
CA VAL A 173 -36.60 41.51 -20.45
C VAL A 173 -36.72 42.59 -21.53
N ALA A 174 -35.75 42.57 -22.47
CA ALA A 174 -35.94 42.96 -23.87
C ALA A 174 -35.18 41.97 -24.79
N ASP A 175 -35.73 41.69 -25.99
CA ASP A 175 -35.20 40.76 -26.98
C ASP A 175 -34.52 41.51 -28.16
N MET A 176 -33.44 40.96 -28.70
CA MET A 176 -32.89 41.40 -29.99
C MET A 176 -32.04 40.32 -30.68
N THR A 177 -32.63 39.61 -31.65
CA THR A 177 -31.91 38.76 -32.60
C THR A 177 -31.94 39.37 -34.01
N MET A 178 -30.78 39.55 -34.66
CA MET A 178 -30.64 39.49 -36.14
C MET A 178 -29.20 39.66 -36.68
N PHE A 179 -28.87 38.82 -37.67
CA PHE A 179 -27.83 38.97 -38.72
C PHE A 179 -26.32 38.99 -38.30
N ILE A 180 -25.53 37.98 -38.70
CA ILE A 180 -24.76 37.81 -39.97
C ILE A 180 -23.44 38.63 -39.97
N ASP A 181 -22.26 38.14 -40.39
CA ASP A 181 -21.90 36.92 -41.15
C ASP A 181 -20.59 36.26 -40.64
N SER A 182 -20.29 35.04 -41.08
CA SER A 182 -19.03 34.33 -40.82
C SER A 182 -18.06 34.38 -42.01
N SER A 183 -17.45 35.53 -42.30
CA SER A 183 -16.25 35.59 -43.13
C SER A 183 -15.41 36.87 -42.93
N SER A 184 -14.12 36.78 -43.30
CA SER A 184 -13.08 37.82 -43.28
C SER A 184 -12.66 38.39 -41.91
N LEU A 185 -11.43 38.05 -41.49
CA LEU A 185 -10.41 39.03 -41.03
C LEU A 185 -9.02 38.37 -40.98
N SER A 186 -8.50 38.01 -42.15
CA SER A 186 -7.13 37.53 -42.32
C SER A 186 -6.15 38.71 -42.43
N SER A 187 -5.57 39.15 -41.31
CA SER A 187 -4.56 40.21 -41.30
C SER A 187 -3.60 40.09 -40.11
N SER A 188 -2.44 39.46 -40.33
CA SER A 188 -1.38 39.33 -39.31
C SER A 188 -0.60 40.65 -39.13
N PRO A 189 -0.46 41.18 -37.91
CA PRO A 189 0.56 42.18 -37.57
C PRO A 189 1.97 41.55 -37.47
N PRO A 190 3.04 42.36 -37.38
CA PRO A 190 4.42 41.87 -37.51
C PRO A 190 4.98 41.23 -36.22
N SER A 191 6.01 40.41 -36.42
CA SER A 191 6.81 39.75 -35.38
C SER A 191 7.53 40.74 -34.46
N SER A 192 7.38 40.57 -33.14
CA SER A 192 8.22 41.21 -32.12
C SER A 192 9.23 40.21 -31.55
N GLU A 193 10.53 40.46 -31.75
CA GLU A 193 11.60 39.61 -31.23
C GLU A 193 11.71 39.65 -29.69
N GLY A 194 12.08 38.53 -29.07
CA GLY A 194 12.79 38.55 -27.78
C GLY A 194 11.97 38.41 -26.49
N GLN A 195 11.41 37.23 -26.22
CA GLN A 195 11.28 36.74 -24.85
C GLN A 195 11.15 35.21 -24.75
N THR A 196 12.25 34.54 -24.44
CA THR A 196 12.25 33.13 -24.03
C THR A 196 12.27 33.02 -22.51
N PHE A 197 11.40 32.17 -21.96
CA PHE A 197 11.70 31.49 -20.70
C PHE A 197 12.42 30.18 -21.04
N PRO A 198 13.47 29.77 -20.31
CA PRO A 198 14.07 28.46 -20.50
C PRO A 198 13.13 27.38 -19.94
N ASP A 199 12.71 26.46 -20.80
CA ASP A 199 11.79 25.37 -20.41
C ASP A 199 12.38 24.43 -19.34
N SER A 200 11.48 23.84 -18.56
CA SER A 200 11.75 22.76 -17.59
C SER A 200 12.72 23.10 -16.44
N TYR A 201 12.29 23.96 -15.52
CA TYR A 201 12.77 23.93 -14.13
C TYR A 201 11.59 23.93 -13.14
N GLN A 202 11.43 22.85 -12.40
CA GLN A 202 10.64 22.87 -11.16
C GLN A 202 11.43 23.62 -10.09
N LEU A 203 10.96 24.82 -9.71
CA LEU A 203 11.45 25.54 -8.54
C LEU A 203 10.61 25.11 -7.32
N PRO A 204 11.18 24.40 -6.32
CA PRO A 204 10.46 24.05 -5.10
C PRO A 204 10.24 25.29 -4.23
N LEU A 205 9.15 26.01 -4.52
CA LEU A 205 8.66 27.13 -3.73
C LEU A 205 7.65 26.62 -2.71
N LEU A 206 7.91 26.87 -1.42
CA LEU A 206 6.92 26.65 -0.35
C LEU A 206 5.62 27.37 -0.71
N GLN A 207 4.45 26.74 -0.52
CA GLN A 207 3.13 27.31 -0.88
C GLN A 207 2.93 28.74 -0.36
N LEU A 208 3.32 29.01 0.89
CA LEU A 208 3.25 30.36 1.49
C LEU A 208 4.13 31.39 0.77
N THR A 209 5.22 30.97 0.12
CA THR A 209 6.07 31.82 -0.73
C THR A 209 5.45 32.03 -2.10
N LEU A 210 4.82 31.00 -2.69
CA LEU A 210 4.04 31.12 -3.93
C LEU A 210 2.87 32.10 -3.75
N LEU A 211 2.04 31.91 -2.71
CA LEU A 211 0.94 32.82 -2.36
C LEU A 211 1.45 34.26 -2.12
N LYS A 212 2.58 34.45 -1.44
CA LYS A 212 3.21 35.77 -1.28
C LYS A 212 3.73 36.36 -2.59
N ALA A 213 4.10 35.55 -3.58
CA ALA A 213 4.47 36.01 -4.91
C ALA A 213 3.22 36.41 -5.72
N VAL A 214 2.20 35.55 -5.77
CA VAL A 214 0.92 35.80 -6.44
C VAL A 214 0.24 37.05 -5.88
N MET A 215 0.16 37.20 -4.55
CA MET A 215 -0.39 38.39 -3.92
C MET A 215 0.41 39.65 -4.25
N ARG A 216 1.74 39.59 -4.38
CA ARG A 216 2.58 40.72 -4.83
C ARG A 216 2.44 41.03 -6.32
N ILE A 217 2.04 40.07 -7.13
CA ILE A 217 1.70 40.27 -8.54
C ILE A 217 0.34 40.96 -8.63
N ALA A 218 -0.70 40.46 -7.94
CA ALA A 218 -2.02 41.09 -7.86
C ALA A 218 -1.96 42.55 -7.34
N ASP A 219 -1.15 42.80 -6.31
CA ASP A 219 -0.87 44.14 -5.74
C ASP A 219 -0.20 45.08 -6.76
N ARG A 220 0.65 44.55 -7.65
CA ARG A 220 1.33 45.32 -8.71
C ARG A 220 0.54 45.51 -10.00
N LEU A 221 -0.42 44.64 -10.27
CA LEU A 221 -1.34 44.76 -11.41
C LEU A 221 -2.58 45.63 -11.05
N ASN A 222 -2.74 45.98 -9.77
CA ASN A 222 -3.90 46.64 -9.18
C ASN A 222 -5.20 45.80 -9.23
N LEU A 223 -5.07 44.48 -9.09
CA LEU A 223 -6.17 43.49 -9.14
C LEU A 223 -6.63 42.99 -7.77
N LYS A 224 -5.81 43.24 -6.75
CA LYS A 224 -5.97 42.73 -5.38
C LYS A 224 -7.29 43.07 -4.67
N PRO A 225 -7.97 44.22 -4.91
CA PRO A 225 -9.28 44.47 -4.31
C PRO A 225 -10.35 43.50 -4.82
N ASP A 226 -10.36 43.25 -6.13
CA ASP A 226 -11.44 42.59 -6.85
C ASP A 226 -11.21 41.09 -7.09
N LEU A 227 -9.98 40.61 -6.84
CA LEU A 227 -9.55 39.21 -7.05
C LEU A 227 -10.38 38.14 -6.30
N TRP A 228 -11.10 38.55 -5.24
CA TRP A 228 -11.91 37.65 -4.40
C TRP A 228 -13.43 37.86 -4.59
N ASP A 229 -13.84 38.78 -5.47
CA ASP A 229 -15.24 38.96 -5.85
C ASP A 229 -15.56 38.08 -7.07
N LEU A 230 -16.47 37.12 -6.91
CA LEU A 230 -16.91 36.24 -8.00
C LEU A 230 -17.60 36.99 -9.16
N GLY A 231 -18.13 38.20 -8.92
CA GLY A 231 -18.62 39.12 -9.94
C GLY A 231 -17.58 40.17 -10.39
N GLY A 232 -16.37 40.13 -9.84
CA GLY A 232 -15.30 41.10 -10.06
C GLY A 232 -14.83 41.11 -11.51
N ASN A 233 -14.57 42.30 -12.04
CA ASN A 233 -14.06 42.51 -13.39
C ASN A 233 -12.63 43.04 -13.36
N SER A 234 -11.80 42.55 -14.29
CA SER A 234 -10.39 42.93 -14.43
C SER A 234 -10.19 44.45 -14.44
N ALA A 235 -9.22 44.91 -13.66
CA ALA A 235 -8.77 46.30 -13.70
C ALA A 235 -8.23 46.70 -15.09
N PHE A 236 -7.80 45.74 -15.93
CA PHE A 236 -7.38 46.02 -17.31
C PHE A 236 -8.57 46.32 -18.23
N ASN A 237 -9.72 45.66 -18.01
CA ASN A 237 -10.95 45.95 -18.75
C ASN A 237 -11.60 47.26 -18.26
N THR A 238 -11.56 47.57 -16.97
CA THR A 238 -12.07 48.84 -16.42
C THR A 238 -11.13 50.04 -16.62
N GLY A 239 -9.92 49.81 -17.15
CA GLY A 239 -8.92 50.85 -17.39
C GLY A 239 -8.24 51.41 -16.13
N THR A 240 -8.37 50.72 -14.99
CA THR A 240 -7.84 51.12 -13.67
C THR A 240 -6.58 50.35 -13.26
N ALA A 241 -6.17 49.35 -14.04
CA ALA A 241 -4.95 48.58 -13.83
C ALA A 241 -3.67 49.42 -14.03
N THR A 242 -2.56 48.86 -13.54
CA THR A 242 -1.22 49.41 -13.80
C THR A 242 -0.96 49.54 -15.32
N PRO A 243 -0.61 50.73 -15.83
CA PRO A 243 -0.36 50.94 -17.26
C PRO A 243 0.66 49.97 -17.86
N ALA A 244 0.38 49.45 -19.06
CA ALA A 244 1.20 48.44 -19.74
C ALA A 244 2.69 48.82 -19.86
N SER A 245 3.00 50.12 -20.01
CA SER A 245 4.38 50.64 -20.06
C SER A 245 5.19 50.46 -18.76
N LEU A 246 4.53 50.12 -17.65
CA LEU A 246 5.15 49.84 -16.35
C LEU A 246 5.22 48.33 -16.05
N LEU A 247 4.72 47.47 -16.95
CA LEU A 247 4.64 46.02 -16.76
C LEU A 247 5.67 45.29 -17.64
N PRO A 248 6.27 44.18 -17.13
CA PRO A 248 7.06 43.27 -17.97
C PRO A 248 6.20 42.74 -19.13
N PRO A 249 6.74 42.48 -20.34
CA PRO A 249 5.92 42.14 -21.50
C PRO A 249 5.02 40.91 -21.34
N SER A 250 5.44 39.87 -20.60
CA SER A 250 4.57 38.72 -20.26
C SER A 250 3.33 39.08 -19.42
N TRP A 251 3.37 40.21 -18.72
CA TRP A 251 2.31 40.73 -17.85
C TRP A 251 1.54 41.90 -18.46
N GLN A 252 1.97 42.45 -19.60
CA GLN A 252 1.21 43.45 -20.33
C GLN A 252 -0.14 42.86 -20.76
N PRO A 253 -1.24 43.64 -20.74
CA PRO A 253 -2.56 43.14 -21.08
C PRO A 253 -2.66 42.87 -22.59
N THR A 254 -3.27 41.75 -22.95
CA THR A 254 -3.64 41.46 -24.34
C THR A 254 -4.83 42.31 -24.79
N PRO A 255 -5.10 42.43 -26.11
CA PRO A 255 -6.29 43.14 -26.59
C PRO A 255 -7.58 42.61 -25.97
N SER A 256 -7.69 41.29 -25.76
CA SER A 256 -8.84 40.66 -25.09
C SER A 256 -8.98 41.05 -23.61
N GLN A 257 -7.87 41.20 -22.87
CA GLN A 257 -7.90 41.64 -21.47
C GLN A 257 -8.42 43.08 -21.32
N VAL A 258 -8.19 43.94 -22.31
CA VAL A 258 -8.74 45.31 -22.31
C VAL A 258 -10.17 45.33 -22.83
N ALA A 259 -10.48 44.58 -23.89
CA ALA A 259 -11.76 44.69 -24.60
C ALA A 259 -12.91 43.88 -23.98
N ILE A 260 -12.63 42.76 -23.29
CA ILE A 260 -13.65 41.80 -22.84
C ILE A 260 -13.74 41.78 -21.30
N PRO A 261 -14.92 42.00 -20.69
CA PRO A 261 -15.13 41.83 -19.25
C PRO A 261 -14.85 40.39 -18.81
N HIS A 262 -14.01 40.23 -17.80
CA HIS A 262 -13.55 38.92 -17.31
C HIS A 262 -12.98 39.04 -15.88
N HIS A 263 -12.90 37.91 -15.17
CA HIS A 263 -12.51 37.88 -13.75
C HIS A 263 -10.98 38.07 -13.53
N PRO A 264 -10.54 38.88 -12.54
CA PRO A 264 -9.13 39.21 -12.28
C PRO A 264 -8.18 38.02 -12.08
N VAL A 265 -8.69 36.82 -11.74
CA VAL A 265 -7.83 35.62 -11.60
C VAL A 265 -7.15 35.22 -12.91
N ILE A 266 -7.76 35.52 -14.07
CA ILE A 266 -7.20 35.16 -15.38
C ILE A 266 -5.98 36.04 -15.69
N ASP A 267 -5.98 37.31 -15.26
CA ASP A 267 -4.83 38.21 -15.42
C ASP A 267 -3.56 37.68 -14.75
N LEU A 268 -3.71 36.89 -13.67
CA LEU A 268 -2.63 36.27 -12.88
C LEU A 268 -1.89 35.14 -13.62
N LEU A 269 -2.27 34.80 -14.85
CA LEU A 269 -1.56 33.83 -15.67
C LEU A 269 -0.42 34.53 -16.45
N PRO A 270 0.85 34.09 -16.35
CA PRO A 270 1.99 34.74 -17.01
C PRO A 270 2.08 34.50 -18.52
N TRP A 271 1.10 33.82 -19.13
CA TRP A 271 1.09 33.43 -20.54
C TRP A 271 -0.03 34.16 -21.30
N PRO A 272 0.29 35.19 -22.12
CA PRO A 272 -0.71 35.97 -22.87
C PRO A 272 -1.72 35.13 -23.67
N GLY A 273 -1.24 34.12 -24.42
CA GLY A 273 -2.10 33.26 -25.23
C GLY A 273 -2.99 32.27 -24.44
N VAL A 274 -2.70 32.03 -23.15
CA VAL A 274 -3.61 31.28 -22.26
C VAL A 274 -4.72 32.21 -21.78
N ARG A 275 -4.39 33.46 -21.41
CA ARG A 275 -5.36 34.48 -21.00
C ARG A 275 -6.38 34.76 -22.09
N GLU A 276 -5.95 34.96 -23.34
CA GLU A 276 -6.87 35.16 -24.47
C GLU A 276 -7.85 34.01 -24.66
N ARG A 277 -7.39 32.75 -24.56
CA ARG A 277 -8.26 31.57 -24.68
C ARG A 277 -9.24 31.45 -23.52
N ALA A 278 -8.78 31.66 -22.28
CA ALA A 278 -9.63 31.61 -21.10
C ALA A 278 -10.71 32.69 -21.13
N ILE A 279 -10.34 33.93 -21.47
CA ILE A 279 -11.28 35.05 -21.66
C ILE A 279 -12.28 34.74 -22.75
N PHE A 280 -11.83 34.28 -23.93
CA PHE A 280 -12.74 33.96 -25.03
C PHE A 280 -13.74 32.87 -24.65
N ILE A 281 -13.28 31.75 -24.08
CA ILE A 281 -14.14 30.63 -23.67
C ILE A 281 -15.17 31.07 -22.61
N LEU A 282 -14.75 31.79 -21.58
CA LEU A 282 -15.65 32.23 -20.50
C LEU A 282 -16.58 33.38 -20.93
N SER A 283 -16.23 34.13 -21.98
CA SER A 283 -17.12 35.15 -22.57
C SER A 283 -18.25 34.58 -23.44
N LEU A 284 -18.21 33.27 -23.78
CA LEU A 284 -19.31 32.61 -24.50
C LEU A 284 -20.56 32.48 -23.59
N PRO A 285 -21.78 32.48 -24.17
CA PRO A 285 -23.00 32.03 -23.49
C PRO A 285 -22.83 30.63 -22.89
N ASP A 286 -23.45 30.36 -21.75
CA ASP A 286 -23.15 29.16 -20.95
C ASP A 286 -23.40 27.85 -21.72
N GLU A 287 -24.50 27.77 -22.48
CA GLU A 287 -24.80 26.60 -23.33
C GLU A 287 -23.71 26.29 -24.39
N LEU A 288 -22.90 27.29 -24.76
CA LEU A 288 -21.82 27.17 -25.76
C LEU A 288 -20.43 26.99 -25.12
N ARG A 289 -20.31 27.05 -23.79
CA ARG A 289 -19.06 26.75 -23.08
C ARG A 289 -18.81 25.23 -23.05
N PRO A 290 -17.54 24.77 -23.00
CA PRO A 290 -17.24 23.36 -22.71
C PRO A 290 -17.87 22.93 -21.37
N PRO A 291 -18.37 21.69 -21.20
CA PRO A 291 -19.17 21.31 -20.03
C PRO A 291 -18.53 21.51 -18.64
N ARG A 292 -17.20 21.57 -18.54
CA ARG A 292 -16.49 21.90 -17.27
C ARG A 292 -16.47 23.38 -16.92
N ALA A 293 -16.66 24.25 -17.92
CA ALA A 293 -16.70 25.70 -17.81
C ALA A 293 -18.14 26.24 -17.81
N GLN A 294 -19.14 25.40 -17.54
CA GLN A 294 -20.55 25.78 -17.43
C GLN A 294 -20.94 26.12 -15.98
N GLY A 295 -21.99 26.93 -15.82
CA GLY A 295 -22.56 27.31 -14.53
C GLY A 295 -21.80 28.40 -13.77
N ALA A 296 -22.43 28.92 -12.71
CA ALA A 296 -21.94 30.07 -11.94
C ALA A 296 -20.58 29.85 -11.23
N LEU A 297 -20.18 28.60 -11.01
CA LEU A 297 -18.89 28.25 -10.39
C LEU A 297 -17.76 28.00 -11.41
N ALA A 298 -17.99 28.18 -12.71
CA ALA A 298 -16.99 27.91 -13.75
C ALA A 298 -15.64 28.60 -13.51
N ILE A 299 -15.63 29.82 -12.95
CA ILE A 299 -14.39 30.55 -12.62
C ILE A 299 -13.66 30.01 -11.38
N VAL A 300 -14.42 29.44 -10.43
CA VAL A 300 -13.88 28.79 -9.23
C VAL A 300 -13.30 27.43 -9.60
N ASN A 301 -14.02 26.67 -10.43
CA ASN A 301 -13.54 25.42 -11.01
C ASN A 301 -12.27 25.66 -11.83
N PHE A 302 -12.24 26.69 -12.69
CA PHE A 302 -11.04 27.07 -13.44
C PHE A 302 -9.83 27.40 -12.53
N ALA A 303 -10.06 28.04 -11.38
CA ALA A 303 -8.98 28.29 -10.41
C ALA A 303 -8.46 26.99 -9.76
N TYR A 304 -9.35 26.05 -9.42
CA TYR A 304 -8.97 24.72 -8.93
C TYR A 304 -8.29 23.86 -10.01
N ASP A 305 -8.80 23.85 -11.24
CA ASP A 305 -8.18 23.17 -12.39
C ASP A 305 -6.74 23.68 -12.60
N VAL A 306 -6.48 24.99 -12.41
CA VAL A 306 -5.12 25.56 -12.53
C VAL A 306 -4.19 25.16 -11.36
N GLU A 307 -4.74 24.76 -10.21
CA GLU A 307 -3.98 24.28 -9.04
C GLU A 307 -3.79 22.75 -9.02
N ASP A 308 -4.67 21.99 -9.65
CA ASP A 308 -4.62 20.51 -9.67
C ASP A 308 -3.46 19.96 -10.52
N THR A 309 -2.61 19.14 -9.87
CA THR A 309 -1.50 18.44 -10.52
C THR A 309 -1.95 17.31 -11.45
N ALA A 310 -3.14 16.74 -11.24
CA ALA A 310 -3.72 15.71 -12.10
C ALA A 310 -4.31 16.30 -13.38
N GLU A 311 -5.31 17.19 -13.29
CA GLU A 311 -6.08 17.67 -14.43
C GLU A 311 -5.64 19.02 -15.03
N GLY A 312 -4.69 19.74 -14.42
CA GLY A 312 -4.42 21.13 -14.76
C GLY A 312 -3.83 21.44 -16.14
N VAL A 313 -3.71 22.74 -16.44
CA VAL A 313 -3.43 23.28 -17.79
C VAL A 313 -2.03 22.93 -18.29
N ARG A 314 -1.89 21.75 -18.90
CA ARG A 314 -0.67 21.30 -19.57
C ARG A 314 -0.60 21.86 -20.99
N ILE A 315 0.28 22.84 -21.19
CA ILE A 315 0.53 23.48 -22.49
C ILE A 315 1.44 22.56 -23.33
N TYR A 316 1.08 22.35 -24.60
CA TYR A 316 1.92 21.62 -25.56
C TYR A 316 1.89 22.29 -26.94
N GLY A 317 3.02 22.25 -27.64
CA GLY A 317 3.21 22.78 -29.00
C GLY A 317 4.41 23.72 -29.06
N ASP A 318 5.23 23.57 -30.11
CA ASP A 318 6.35 24.47 -30.40
C ASP A 318 5.82 25.87 -30.81
N ASP A 319 6.66 26.91 -30.72
CA ASP A 319 6.30 28.26 -31.19
C ASP A 319 6.02 28.23 -32.71
N PRO A 320 4.82 28.67 -33.17
CA PRO A 320 4.48 28.68 -34.59
C PRO A 320 5.34 29.63 -35.46
N TYR A 321 6.29 30.37 -34.87
CA TYR A 321 7.20 31.29 -35.58
C TYR A 321 8.68 30.87 -35.61
N ASP A 322 9.07 29.70 -35.09
CA ASP A 322 10.50 29.28 -35.01
C ASP A 322 11.10 28.78 -36.35
N PRO A 323 12.21 29.37 -36.87
CA PRO A 323 12.69 29.13 -38.24
C PRO A 323 13.74 28.01 -38.44
N GLU A 324 13.25 26.82 -38.81
CA GLU A 324 13.98 25.70 -39.47
C GLU A 324 14.97 24.82 -38.61
N PRO A 325 15.64 23.76 -39.13
CA PRO A 325 15.17 22.42 -38.75
C PRO A 325 16.24 21.34 -38.38
N ILE A 326 15.80 20.43 -37.51
CA ILE A 326 16.39 19.15 -37.06
C ILE A 326 17.49 18.53 -37.96
N LYS A 327 18.67 18.27 -37.37
CA LYS A 327 19.60 17.20 -37.78
C LYS A 327 20.32 16.51 -36.60
N SER A 328 20.38 15.19 -36.66
CA SER A 328 21.34 14.27 -36.01
C SER A 328 21.58 14.36 -34.49
N THR A 329 20.77 13.60 -33.75
CA THR A 329 21.20 12.47 -32.88
C THR A 329 22.63 12.49 -32.30
N VAL A 330 22.76 12.63 -30.98
CA VAL A 330 23.21 11.58 -30.02
C VAL A 330 23.12 12.16 -28.59
N SER A 331 22.11 11.71 -27.84
CA SER A 331 22.03 11.61 -26.37
C SER A 331 20.58 11.29 -25.99
N ARG A 332 20.32 10.28 -25.16
CA ARG A 332 18.99 9.93 -24.65
C ARG A 332 19.04 9.44 -23.22
N LEU A 333 18.46 10.23 -22.33
CA LEU A 333 17.88 9.83 -21.06
C LEU A 333 16.71 10.80 -20.78
N ILE A 334 15.82 10.45 -19.84
CA ILE A 334 14.61 11.18 -19.40
C ILE A 334 13.31 10.77 -20.13
N ALA A 335 12.21 10.92 -19.39
CA ALA A 335 10.90 10.29 -19.44
C ALA A 335 10.14 10.25 -20.78
N ASP A 336 9.26 9.25 -20.87
CA ASP A 336 8.20 9.09 -21.88
C ASP A 336 6.85 9.35 -21.20
N VAL A 337 6.08 10.34 -21.69
CA VAL A 337 4.68 10.59 -21.28
C VAL A 337 3.86 10.72 -22.56
N THR A 338 2.96 9.77 -22.79
CA THR A 338 2.22 9.66 -24.05
C THR A 338 0.91 10.43 -24.01
N ALA A 339 0.79 11.45 -24.87
CA ALA A 339 -0.49 12.01 -25.31
C ALA A 339 -0.67 11.77 -26.82
N ARG A 340 -1.87 11.34 -27.25
CA ARG A 340 -2.20 11.11 -28.67
C ARG A 340 -3.50 11.82 -29.04
N PHE A 341 -3.45 12.64 -30.08
CA PHE A 341 -4.60 12.84 -30.98
C PHE A 341 -4.15 12.72 -32.43
N ILE A 342 -4.85 11.89 -33.22
CA ILE A 342 -4.66 11.75 -34.66
C ILE A 342 -5.93 12.24 -35.37
N VAL A 343 -6.06 13.56 -35.43
CA VAL A 343 -6.89 14.37 -36.35
C VAL A 343 -6.11 15.70 -36.40
N LEU A 344 -5.60 16.26 -37.51
CA LEU A 344 -6.19 16.40 -38.85
C LEU A 344 -5.23 16.14 -40.04
N GLY A 345 -3.91 15.99 -39.81
CA GLY A 345 -2.93 15.51 -40.81
C GLY A 345 -2.13 16.57 -41.61
N LEU A 346 -1.23 16.07 -42.48
CA LEU A 346 -0.28 16.78 -43.40
C LEU A 346 1.09 17.25 -42.83
N SER A 347 2.09 17.32 -43.73
CA SER A 347 3.53 17.71 -43.58
C SER A 347 4.17 17.78 -45.00
N PRO A 348 5.49 18.05 -45.24
CA PRO A 348 6.58 18.72 -44.50
C PRO A 348 7.36 19.78 -45.38
N ILE A 349 8.55 20.30 -44.96
CA ILE A 349 9.80 20.60 -45.76
C ILE A 349 10.92 21.29 -44.88
N LYS A 350 12.15 21.54 -45.40
CA LYS A 350 13.41 22.01 -44.70
C LYS A 350 14.09 23.18 -45.47
N ARG A 351 15.12 23.95 -45.00
CA ARG A 351 16.50 23.67 -44.43
C ARG A 351 17.37 24.97 -44.30
N GLY A 352 17.69 25.53 -43.12
CA GLY A 352 18.75 25.21 -42.13
C GLY A 352 20.05 26.10 -42.05
N ALA A 353 20.64 26.22 -40.83
CA ALA A 353 22.08 26.38 -40.44
C ALA A 353 22.62 27.64 -39.67
N ALA A 354 23.39 27.37 -38.57
CA ALA A 354 24.68 27.98 -38.12
C ALA A 354 24.81 29.08 -36.99
N GLU A 355 25.54 28.68 -35.93
CA GLU A 355 26.69 29.35 -35.22
C GLU A 355 26.62 30.46 -34.11
N TYR A 356 27.02 30.05 -32.88
CA TYR A 356 28.09 30.60 -31.98
C TYR A 356 27.91 31.71 -30.88
N ASN A 357 28.24 31.29 -29.63
CA ASN A 357 29.00 31.95 -28.53
C ASN A 357 28.52 33.21 -27.72
N GLY A 358 28.53 33.07 -26.37
CA GLY A 358 29.58 33.76 -25.56
C GLY A 358 29.27 34.41 -24.18
N ASN A 359 29.75 33.80 -23.08
CA ASN A 359 30.26 34.39 -21.80
C ASN A 359 29.41 35.37 -20.91
N GLN A 360 29.09 35.00 -19.66
CA GLN A 360 29.79 35.28 -18.36
C GLN A 360 29.58 36.68 -17.72
N PHE A 361 29.15 36.76 -16.43
CA PHE A 361 30.03 37.06 -15.26
C PHE A 361 29.31 37.06 -13.87
N ASN A 362 30.13 37.06 -12.79
CA ASN A 362 29.83 36.91 -11.34
C ASN A 362 29.02 38.04 -10.64
N GLY A 363 28.43 37.75 -9.46
CA GLY A 363 28.10 38.80 -8.47
C GLY A 363 27.58 38.40 -7.06
N ARG A 364 28.47 38.29 -6.07
CA ARG A 364 28.30 38.35 -4.58
C ARG A 364 27.23 39.34 -4.04
N SER A 365 26.73 39.31 -2.79
CA SER A 365 26.75 38.40 -1.61
C SER A 365 26.13 39.11 -0.38
N ARG A 366 25.39 38.41 0.51
CA ARG A 366 25.63 38.38 1.98
C ARG A 366 24.61 37.55 2.79
N TYR A 367 24.98 37.27 4.04
CA TYR A 367 24.24 36.46 5.02
C TYR A 367 23.26 37.28 5.87
N LEU A 368 22.21 36.61 6.33
CA LEU A 368 21.45 36.94 7.55
C LEU A 368 21.14 35.61 8.25
N HIS A 369 21.31 35.54 9.58
CA HIS A 369 20.99 34.33 10.34
C HIS A 369 19.47 34.16 10.44
N SER A 370 18.98 32.94 10.18
CA SER A 370 17.60 32.54 10.44
C SER A 370 17.54 31.51 11.56
N VAL A 371 16.60 31.70 12.49
CA VAL A 371 16.21 30.67 13.46
C VAL A 371 15.45 29.59 12.70
N LYS A 372 16.02 28.39 12.59
CA LYS A 372 15.35 27.26 11.95
C LYS A 372 14.28 26.69 12.89
N TRP A 373 13.03 27.03 12.61
CA TRP A 373 11.88 26.24 13.08
C TRP A 373 11.72 25.00 12.21
N SER A 374 11.31 23.88 12.81
CA SER A 374 11.19 22.56 12.16
C SER A 374 9.92 22.44 11.31
N SER A 375 9.86 23.16 10.20
CA SER A 375 8.80 23.05 9.19
C SER A 375 9.04 21.87 8.24
N SER A 376 9.00 20.63 8.77
CA SER A 376 8.98 19.43 7.93
C SER A 376 7.57 19.16 7.38
N PRO A 377 7.45 18.69 6.13
CA PRO A 377 6.24 18.04 5.59
C PRO A 377 5.86 16.76 6.38
N ILE A 378 5.10 15.82 5.80
CA ILE A 378 5.28 14.43 6.24
C ILE A 378 6.64 14.02 5.66
N ASP A 379 7.66 13.98 6.50
CA ASP A 379 9.01 13.62 6.06
C ASP A 379 9.04 12.10 5.84
N PHE A 380 8.84 11.69 4.59
CA PHE A 380 8.97 10.29 4.19
C PHE A 380 10.47 9.92 4.18
N THR A 381 11.05 9.75 5.37
CA THR A 381 12.43 9.29 5.56
C THR A 381 12.57 7.83 5.10
N MET A 382 12.67 7.63 3.79
CA MET A 382 12.78 6.30 3.16
C MET A 382 14.11 5.61 3.43
N HIS A 383 15.14 6.38 3.82
CA HIS A 383 16.49 5.89 4.06
C HIS A 383 16.77 5.76 5.56
N ILE A 384 17.36 4.63 5.94
CA ILE A 384 17.71 4.32 7.34
C ILE A 384 18.62 5.40 7.94
N LYS A 385 19.61 5.94 7.21
CA LYS A 385 20.44 7.07 7.68
C LYS A 385 19.61 8.24 8.21
N ASP A 386 18.47 8.55 7.60
CA ASP A 386 17.67 9.73 7.92
C ASP A 386 16.78 9.47 9.15
N MET A 387 16.24 8.26 9.26
CA MET A 387 15.60 7.78 10.49
C MET A 387 16.55 7.80 11.70
N LEU A 388 17.83 7.46 11.49
CA LEU A 388 18.87 7.47 12.52
C LEU A 388 19.28 8.90 12.88
N ASN A 389 19.42 9.78 11.89
CA ASN A 389 19.64 11.20 12.08
C ASN A 389 18.50 11.83 12.90
N ASP A 390 17.24 11.41 12.72
CA ASP A 390 16.11 11.88 13.54
C ASP A 390 16.09 11.33 14.96
N ALA A 391 16.49 10.08 15.18
CA ALA A 391 16.68 9.54 16.54
C ALA A 391 17.77 10.31 17.30
N GLU A 392 18.88 10.65 16.63
CA GLU A 392 19.94 11.49 17.20
C GLU A 392 19.49 12.94 17.43
N ARG A 393 18.80 13.57 16.45
CA ARG A 393 18.27 14.95 16.56
C ARG A 393 17.25 15.10 17.70
N SER A 394 16.36 14.13 17.88
CA SER A 394 15.31 14.16 18.90
C SER A 394 15.80 13.68 20.27
N GLY A 395 16.94 12.98 20.32
CA GLY A 395 17.41 12.23 21.48
C GLY A 395 16.56 11.00 21.82
N GLN A 396 15.44 10.78 21.12
CA GLN A 396 14.50 9.70 21.42
C GLN A 396 15.06 8.35 20.95
N PRO A 397 15.11 7.32 21.82
CA PRO A 397 15.58 6.02 21.41
C PRO A 397 14.68 5.37 20.35
N SER A 398 15.29 4.59 19.47
CA SER A 398 14.61 3.87 18.39
C SER A 398 15.20 2.48 18.19
N PHE A 399 14.53 1.64 17.39
CA PHE A 399 14.99 0.28 17.14
C PHE A 399 14.48 -0.33 15.83
N SER A 400 15.07 -1.46 15.46
CA SER A 400 14.77 -2.29 14.30
C SER A 400 14.79 -3.79 14.65
N PHE A 401 14.24 -4.63 13.77
CA PHE A 401 14.12 -6.08 13.99
C PHE A 401 14.69 -6.89 12.81
N GLU A 402 15.64 -7.80 13.05
CA GLU A 402 16.08 -8.78 12.04
C GLU A 402 15.19 -10.03 12.05
N TYR A 403 14.80 -10.50 10.87
CA TYR A 403 14.11 -11.76 10.61
C TYR A 403 14.82 -12.56 9.51
N PHE A 404 14.73 -13.90 9.58
CA PHE A 404 15.32 -14.79 8.56
C PHE A 404 14.26 -15.58 7.78
N PRO A 405 14.44 -15.81 6.46
CA PRO A 405 13.54 -16.64 5.66
C PRO A 405 13.30 -18.04 6.24
N PRO A 406 12.05 -18.40 6.59
CA PRO A 406 11.73 -19.73 7.12
C PRO A 406 11.84 -20.83 6.07
N LYS A 407 12.18 -22.05 6.51
CA LYS A 407 12.35 -23.23 5.62
C LYS A 407 11.06 -23.81 5.03
N THR A 408 9.88 -23.38 5.47
CA THR A 408 8.59 -24.00 5.13
C THR A 408 7.53 -22.94 4.93
N ALA A 409 6.54 -23.19 4.06
CA ALA A 409 5.44 -22.26 3.80
C ALA A 409 4.64 -21.90 5.07
N GLN A 410 4.38 -22.87 5.95
CA GLN A 410 3.77 -22.60 7.25
C GLN A 410 4.67 -21.72 8.13
N GLY A 411 6.00 -21.92 8.09
CA GLY A 411 6.94 -21.06 8.78
C GLY A 411 6.93 -19.61 8.26
N VAL A 412 6.79 -19.44 6.94
CA VAL A 412 6.64 -18.13 6.27
C VAL A 412 5.36 -17.44 6.72
N GLN A 413 4.20 -18.11 6.70
CA GLN A 413 2.94 -17.53 7.20
C GLN A 413 3.05 -17.16 8.69
N ASN A 414 3.52 -18.08 9.54
CA ASN A 414 3.74 -17.84 10.96
C ASN A 414 4.74 -16.69 11.24
N LEU A 415 5.57 -16.31 10.25
CA LEU A 415 6.44 -15.14 10.32
C LEU A 415 5.74 -13.86 9.84
N TYR A 416 4.97 -13.88 8.75
CA TYR A 416 4.14 -12.74 8.35
C TYR A 416 3.20 -12.31 9.49
N ASP A 417 2.50 -13.24 10.11
CA ASP A 417 1.59 -12.94 11.23
C ASP A 417 2.36 -12.41 12.46
N ARG A 418 3.62 -12.81 12.64
CA ARG A 418 4.50 -12.29 13.70
C ARG A 418 4.98 -10.88 13.39
N MET A 419 5.36 -10.59 12.15
CA MET A 419 5.78 -9.25 11.72
C MET A 419 4.63 -8.25 11.83
N ASP A 420 3.40 -8.65 11.51
CA ASP A 420 2.20 -7.81 11.68
C ASP A 420 1.90 -7.48 13.15
N ARG A 421 2.06 -8.46 14.06
CA ARG A 421 1.98 -8.21 15.51
C ARG A 421 3.14 -7.38 16.05
N MET A 422 4.36 -7.55 15.51
CA MET A 422 5.55 -6.81 15.95
C MET A 422 5.63 -5.40 15.34
N TYR A 423 4.94 -5.10 14.24
CA TYR A 423 4.68 -3.74 13.75
C TYR A 423 4.11 -2.87 14.89
N ASN A 424 3.17 -3.41 15.66
CA ASN A 424 2.48 -2.70 16.74
C ASN A 424 3.41 -2.40 17.95
N LEU A 425 4.67 -2.85 17.93
CA LEU A 425 5.70 -2.42 18.88
C LEU A 425 6.41 -1.11 18.46
N GLY A 426 6.25 -0.66 17.21
CA GLY A 426 6.87 0.57 16.69
C GLY A 426 8.33 0.51 16.22
N PRO A 427 8.84 -0.58 15.60
CA PRO A 427 10.16 -0.56 14.97
C PRO A 427 10.20 0.47 13.83
N LYS A 428 11.35 1.13 13.63
CA LYS A 428 11.53 2.09 12.52
C LYS A 428 11.67 1.41 11.16
N PHE A 429 12.31 0.23 11.14
CA PHE A 429 12.45 -0.64 9.98
C PHE A 429 12.68 -2.09 10.44
N ILE A 430 12.61 -3.03 9.50
CA ILE A 430 12.97 -4.44 9.70
C ILE A 430 14.04 -4.88 8.70
N ASP A 431 14.83 -5.89 9.06
CA ASP A 431 15.86 -6.47 8.21
C ASP A 431 15.46 -7.90 7.85
N ILE A 432 15.66 -8.29 6.60
CA ILE A 432 15.38 -9.66 6.12
C ILE A 432 16.67 -10.29 5.60
N THR A 433 17.12 -11.35 6.28
CA THR A 433 18.41 -11.97 5.99
C THR A 433 18.45 -12.69 4.64
N TRP A 434 19.64 -12.70 4.04
CA TRP A 434 19.91 -13.37 2.77
C TRP A 434 20.45 -14.78 3.00
N GLY A 435 19.84 -15.77 2.38
CA GLY A 435 20.31 -17.16 2.48
C GLY A 435 21.66 -17.36 1.76
N ALA A 436 22.64 -17.95 2.45
CA ALA A 436 24.00 -18.18 1.94
C ALA A 436 24.01 -18.79 0.52
N GLY A 437 24.83 -18.21 -0.36
CA GLY A 437 24.92 -18.57 -1.78
C GLY A 437 23.68 -18.27 -2.62
N GLY A 438 22.77 -17.42 -2.13
CA GLY A 438 21.51 -17.07 -2.81
C GLY A 438 20.48 -18.20 -2.84
N ARG A 439 20.65 -19.28 -2.08
CA ARG A 439 19.77 -20.48 -2.11
C ARG A 439 18.32 -20.20 -1.70
N ILE A 440 18.08 -19.07 -1.02
CA ILE A 440 16.76 -18.62 -0.54
C ILE A 440 16.49 -17.18 -1.04
N ALA A 441 17.22 -16.72 -2.06
CA ALA A 441 17.14 -15.36 -2.63
C ALA A 441 15.72 -14.96 -3.06
N GLU A 442 15.01 -15.88 -3.71
CA GLU A 442 13.66 -15.62 -4.24
C GLU A 442 12.66 -15.36 -3.12
N LEU A 443 12.69 -16.19 -2.06
CA LEU A 443 11.86 -15.99 -0.86
C LEU A 443 12.28 -14.74 -0.07
N THR A 444 13.57 -14.39 -0.03
CA THR A 444 14.00 -13.09 0.55
C THR A 444 13.37 -11.92 -0.21
N CYS A 445 13.42 -11.93 -1.55
CA CYS A 445 12.79 -10.88 -2.38
C CYS A 445 11.26 -10.87 -2.24
N GLU A 446 10.61 -12.03 -2.14
CA GLU A 446 9.17 -12.17 -1.91
C GLU A 446 8.77 -11.59 -0.55
N MET A 447 9.50 -11.93 0.51
CA MET A 447 9.23 -11.41 1.85
C MET A 447 9.44 -9.88 1.95
N VAL A 448 10.43 -9.32 1.25
CA VAL A 448 10.62 -7.86 1.13
C VAL A 448 9.42 -7.21 0.43
N LEU A 449 8.94 -7.80 -0.67
CA LEU A 449 7.74 -7.33 -1.37
C LEU A 449 6.50 -7.36 -0.48
N GLN A 450 6.27 -8.46 0.25
CA GLN A 450 5.14 -8.57 1.18
C GLN A 450 5.25 -7.58 2.36
N ALA A 451 6.44 -7.44 2.94
CA ALA A 451 6.69 -6.52 4.06
C ALA A 451 6.40 -5.07 3.68
N GLN A 452 6.96 -4.60 2.56
CA GLN A 452 6.75 -3.24 2.05
C GLN A 452 5.29 -3.04 1.59
N ALA A 453 4.77 -3.91 0.72
CA ALA A 453 3.47 -3.69 0.08
C ALA A 453 2.28 -3.92 1.03
N VAL A 454 2.25 -5.06 1.73
CA VAL A 454 1.06 -5.55 2.47
C VAL A 454 1.12 -5.19 3.96
N TYR A 455 2.29 -5.28 4.59
CA TYR A 455 2.44 -5.02 6.03
C TYR A 455 2.88 -3.59 6.38
N GLY A 456 3.23 -2.77 5.37
CA GLY A 456 3.62 -1.38 5.56
C GLY A 456 4.95 -1.19 6.32
N LEU A 457 5.79 -2.22 6.32
CA LEU A 457 7.07 -2.27 7.04
C LEU A 457 8.20 -1.80 6.13
N GLU A 458 8.83 -0.67 6.47
CA GLU A 458 10.08 -0.27 5.83
C GLU A 458 11.12 -1.36 6.07
N THR A 459 11.74 -1.85 4.99
CA THR A 459 12.51 -3.08 5.00
C THR A 459 13.91 -2.86 4.44
N CYS A 460 14.94 -3.32 5.16
CA CYS A 460 16.30 -3.47 4.67
C CYS A 460 16.48 -4.90 4.12
N MET A 461 16.84 -5.02 2.85
CA MET A 461 17.16 -6.33 2.25
C MET A 461 18.65 -6.62 2.40
N HIS A 462 19.02 -7.72 3.04
CA HIS A 462 20.41 -8.20 3.01
C HIS A 462 20.75 -8.66 1.59
N LEU A 463 21.99 -8.44 1.14
CA LEU A 463 22.48 -8.92 -0.15
C LEU A 463 23.95 -9.34 -0.06
N THR A 464 24.26 -10.58 -0.43
CA THR A 464 25.62 -11.16 -0.38
C THR A 464 26.23 -11.31 -1.77
N CYS A 465 27.56 -11.19 -1.90
CA CYS A 465 28.26 -11.52 -3.14
C CYS A 465 28.68 -13.00 -3.30
N THR A 466 28.78 -13.78 -2.21
CA THR A 466 29.19 -15.20 -2.32
C THR A 466 28.21 -16.02 -3.17
N ASP A 467 28.73 -16.77 -4.14
CA ASP A 467 28.04 -17.50 -5.22
C ASP A 467 27.02 -16.68 -6.07
N MET A 468 27.15 -15.35 -6.04
CA MET A 468 26.26 -14.40 -6.70
C MET A 468 26.98 -13.65 -7.83
N GLY A 469 26.90 -14.20 -9.05
CA GLY A 469 27.30 -13.50 -10.27
C GLY A 469 26.43 -12.27 -10.54
N VAL A 470 26.98 -11.28 -11.27
CA VAL A 470 26.41 -9.93 -11.45
C VAL A 470 24.94 -9.93 -11.86
N GLU A 471 24.53 -10.82 -12.77
CA GLU A 471 23.12 -10.93 -13.20
C GLU A 471 22.15 -11.27 -12.06
N LYS A 472 22.54 -12.15 -11.11
CA LYS A 472 21.70 -12.47 -9.95
C LYS A 472 21.59 -11.28 -8.99
N VAL A 473 22.67 -10.50 -8.85
CA VAL A 473 22.69 -9.29 -8.03
C VAL A 473 21.81 -8.21 -8.67
N ASN A 474 21.88 -8.04 -9.99
CA ASN A 474 21.03 -7.12 -10.74
C ASN A 474 19.54 -7.48 -10.65
N ASP A 475 19.19 -8.76 -10.79
CA ASP A 475 17.81 -9.25 -10.61
C ASP A 475 17.30 -9.04 -9.18
N ALA A 476 18.11 -9.32 -8.15
CA ALA A 476 17.77 -9.07 -6.75
C ALA A 476 17.54 -7.58 -6.47
N LEU A 477 18.42 -6.70 -6.94
CA LEU A 477 18.26 -5.25 -6.81
C LEU A 477 17.05 -4.72 -7.58
N LEU A 478 16.77 -5.25 -8.78
CA LEU A 478 15.59 -4.89 -9.57
C LEU A 478 14.28 -5.35 -8.90
N LYS A 479 14.30 -6.50 -8.22
CA LYS A 479 13.19 -6.98 -7.38
C LYS A 479 12.98 -6.08 -6.16
N ALA A 480 14.05 -5.69 -5.46
CA ALA A 480 13.98 -4.75 -4.34
C ALA A 480 13.44 -3.37 -4.78
N TYR A 481 13.95 -2.82 -5.89
CA TYR A 481 13.44 -1.57 -6.47
C TYR A 481 11.94 -1.65 -6.78
N LYS A 482 11.49 -2.73 -7.44
CA LYS A 482 10.07 -2.95 -7.77
C LYS A 482 9.19 -3.20 -6.54
N ALA A 483 9.76 -3.69 -5.44
CA ALA A 483 9.07 -3.80 -4.15
C ALA A 483 8.90 -2.46 -3.42
N GLY A 484 9.44 -1.35 -3.94
CA GLY A 484 9.47 -0.07 -3.22
C GLY A 484 10.51 -0.04 -2.10
N CYS A 485 11.46 -0.97 -2.10
CA CYS A 485 12.54 -1.02 -1.13
C CYS A 485 13.62 0.02 -1.48
N THR A 486 14.08 0.72 -0.44
CA THR A 486 15.07 1.81 -0.50
C THR A 486 16.27 1.55 0.41
N ASN A 487 16.42 0.36 0.99
CA ASN A 487 17.47 0.05 1.97
C ASN A 487 18.09 -1.34 1.70
N ILE A 488 19.42 -1.40 1.58
CA ILE A 488 20.18 -2.64 1.31
C ILE A 488 21.30 -2.80 2.34
N LEU A 489 21.40 -3.96 3.00
CA LEU A 489 22.57 -4.33 3.80
C LEU A 489 23.55 -5.10 2.91
N ALA A 490 24.61 -4.42 2.45
CA ALA A 490 25.62 -5.00 1.57
C ALA A 490 26.63 -5.84 2.36
N LEU A 491 26.64 -7.14 2.09
CA LEU A 491 27.43 -8.15 2.80
C LEU A 491 28.34 -8.91 1.82
N ARG A 492 29.39 -9.55 2.35
CA ARG A 492 30.12 -10.57 1.56
C ARG A 492 29.29 -11.84 1.45
N GLY A 493 28.88 -12.39 2.60
CA GLY A 493 28.38 -13.74 2.72
C GLY A 493 29.48 -14.72 3.17
N ASP A 494 29.01 -15.88 3.65
CA ASP A 494 29.85 -16.96 4.18
C ASP A 494 30.24 -17.92 3.05
N PRO A 495 31.46 -18.49 3.07
CA PRO A 495 31.91 -19.42 2.04
C PRO A 495 31.04 -20.70 1.99
N PRO A 496 30.87 -21.34 0.82
CA PRO A 496 30.13 -22.58 0.72
C PRO A 496 30.81 -23.70 1.52
N ARG A 497 30.05 -24.42 2.36
CA ARG A 497 30.52 -25.44 3.33
C ARG A 497 31.44 -26.56 2.79
N ALA A 498 31.64 -26.67 1.48
CA ALA A 498 32.51 -27.67 0.85
C ALA A 498 33.92 -27.13 0.52
N GLN A 499 34.22 -25.85 0.83
CA GLN A 499 35.48 -25.20 0.50
C GLN A 499 35.94 -24.25 1.62
N ASP A 500 37.06 -24.55 2.26
CA ASP A 500 37.70 -23.66 3.26
C ASP A 500 38.23 -22.35 2.65
N LYS A 501 38.32 -22.29 1.31
CA LYS A 501 38.69 -21.10 0.53
C LYS A 501 37.76 -20.97 -0.66
N TRP A 502 36.83 -20.02 -0.58
CA TRP A 502 36.01 -19.61 -1.71
C TRP A 502 36.77 -18.64 -2.61
N THR A 503 36.67 -18.82 -3.92
CA THR A 503 37.10 -17.86 -4.94
C THR A 503 35.87 -17.24 -5.60
N ALA A 504 35.92 -15.94 -5.89
CA ALA A 504 34.86 -15.27 -6.64
C ALA A 504 34.62 -15.96 -7.98
N ALA A 505 33.35 -16.03 -8.41
CA ALA A 505 33.01 -16.44 -9.77
C ALA A 505 33.59 -15.45 -10.79
N ASP A 506 33.86 -15.90 -12.01
CA ASP A 506 34.42 -15.02 -13.06
C ASP A 506 33.54 -13.79 -13.30
N GLY A 507 34.12 -12.60 -13.13
CA GLY A 507 33.43 -11.31 -13.21
C GLY A 507 32.51 -10.98 -12.01
N GLY A 508 32.49 -11.80 -10.96
CA GLY A 508 31.73 -11.57 -9.72
C GLY A 508 32.45 -10.68 -8.70
N PHE A 509 31.71 -10.26 -7.68
CA PHE A 509 32.22 -9.41 -6.59
C PHE A 509 32.96 -10.24 -5.53
N GLN A 510 34.10 -9.77 -5.02
CA GLN A 510 34.94 -10.48 -4.06
C GLN A 510 34.69 -10.03 -2.62
N TYR A 511 34.38 -8.74 -2.44
CA TYR A 511 34.19 -8.08 -1.15
C TYR A 511 32.90 -7.25 -1.12
N ALA A 512 32.37 -7.02 0.08
CA ALA A 512 31.18 -6.17 0.26
C ALA A 512 31.36 -4.75 -0.29
N ARG A 513 32.58 -4.18 -0.27
CA ARG A 513 32.88 -2.85 -0.85
C ARG A 513 32.61 -2.80 -2.36
N ASP A 514 32.82 -3.90 -3.06
CA ASP A 514 32.61 -4.01 -4.50
C ASP A 514 31.10 -3.99 -4.82
N LEU A 515 30.29 -4.65 -3.97
CA LEU A 515 28.83 -4.62 -4.01
C LEU A 515 28.26 -3.23 -3.66
N VAL A 516 28.79 -2.56 -2.63
CA VAL A 516 28.43 -1.15 -2.30
C VAL A 516 28.66 -0.25 -3.52
N LYS A 517 29.84 -0.35 -4.14
CA LYS A 517 30.17 0.42 -5.34
C LYS A 517 29.22 0.09 -6.49
N HIS A 518 28.96 -1.18 -6.78
CA HIS A 518 28.06 -1.60 -7.86
C HIS A 518 26.64 -1.05 -7.70
N ILE A 519 26.10 -1.04 -6.47
CA ILE A 519 24.79 -0.45 -6.18
C ILE A 519 24.82 1.06 -6.41
N ARG A 520 25.89 1.77 -6.00
CA ARG A 520 26.07 3.21 -6.25
C ARG A 520 26.20 3.53 -7.74
N ASP A 521 27.03 2.79 -8.47
CA ASP A 521 27.24 2.96 -9.91
C ASP A 521 25.95 2.69 -10.73
N THR A 522 25.07 1.80 -10.25
CA THR A 522 23.85 1.37 -10.97
C THR A 522 22.58 2.14 -10.58
N TYR A 523 22.41 2.46 -9.29
CA TYR A 523 21.18 3.05 -8.72
C TYR A 523 21.40 4.40 -8.01
N GLY A 524 22.64 4.91 -7.97
CA GLY A 524 22.97 6.19 -7.35
C GLY A 524 22.54 6.29 -5.89
N ASN A 525 21.60 7.21 -5.62
CA ASN A 525 21.09 7.50 -4.29
C ASN A 525 19.71 6.86 -3.99
N HIS A 526 19.17 6.00 -4.86
CA HIS A 526 17.87 5.33 -4.61
C HIS A 526 17.92 4.44 -3.36
N PHE A 527 18.98 3.65 -3.21
CA PHE A 527 19.20 2.80 -2.05
C PHE A 527 20.08 3.50 -1.00
N ASP A 528 19.66 3.47 0.26
CA ASP A 528 20.58 3.57 1.39
C ASP A 528 21.32 2.25 1.55
N ILE A 529 22.62 2.30 1.86
CA ILE A 529 23.47 1.10 1.86
C ILE A 529 24.12 0.93 3.24
N GLY A 530 23.66 -0.06 3.98
CA GLY A 530 24.31 -0.51 5.21
C GLY A 530 25.49 -1.44 4.92
N VAL A 531 26.43 -1.55 5.86
CA VAL A 531 27.46 -2.61 5.86
C VAL A 531 27.70 -3.20 7.24
N ALA A 532 28.16 -4.45 7.30
CA ALA A 532 28.49 -5.11 8.57
C ALA A 532 29.76 -4.54 9.24
N GLY A 533 29.72 -4.42 10.56
CA GLY A 533 30.86 -4.12 11.46
C GLY A 533 31.07 -5.22 12.51
N TYR A 534 32.31 -5.36 13.02
CA TYR A 534 32.71 -6.48 13.87
C TYR A 534 33.50 -6.00 15.11
N PRO A 535 32.83 -5.73 16.25
CA PRO A 535 33.47 -5.23 17.47
C PRO A 535 34.45 -6.21 18.15
N GLU A 536 34.39 -7.49 17.78
CA GLU A 536 35.19 -8.60 18.34
C GLU A 536 35.93 -9.40 17.24
N GLY A 537 36.07 -8.81 16.05
CA GLY A 537 36.59 -9.46 14.85
C GLY A 537 35.56 -10.30 14.09
N SER A 538 35.90 -10.71 12.85
CA SER A 538 35.11 -11.66 12.05
C SER A 538 35.62 -13.09 12.27
N ASP A 539 34.95 -14.10 11.73
CA ASP A 539 35.36 -15.50 11.88
C ASP A 539 36.68 -15.82 11.16
N ASP A 540 36.96 -15.09 10.09
CA ASP A 540 38.12 -15.24 9.20
C ASP A 540 39.25 -14.23 9.44
N ASN A 541 39.01 -13.14 10.18
CA ASN A 541 40.05 -12.21 10.60
C ASN A 541 39.78 -11.64 12.01
N LYS A 542 40.81 -11.65 12.87
CA LYS A 542 40.78 -11.07 14.23
C LYS A 542 41.63 -9.80 14.38
N ASN A 543 42.24 -9.32 13.30
CA ASN A 543 43.01 -8.09 13.26
C ASN A 543 42.07 -6.86 13.22
N GLU A 544 41.83 -6.24 14.37
CA GLU A 544 40.88 -5.12 14.49
C GLU A 544 41.28 -3.92 13.59
N ASP A 545 42.57 -3.63 13.42
CA ASP A 545 43.02 -2.50 12.60
C ASP A 545 42.80 -2.69 11.09
N GLU A 546 43.05 -3.90 10.58
CA GLU A 546 42.78 -4.27 9.18
C GLU A 546 41.27 -4.33 8.88
N LEU A 547 40.47 -4.84 9.84
CA LEU A 547 39.01 -4.79 9.74
C LEU A 547 38.46 -3.35 9.79
N LEU A 548 39.10 -2.45 10.54
CA LEU A 548 38.74 -1.03 10.56
C LEU A 548 39.11 -0.32 9.25
N ASP A 549 40.24 -0.67 8.62
CA ASP A 549 40.60 -0.13 7.31
C ASP A 549 39.68 -0.66 6.19
N HIS A 550 39.34 -1.95 6.19
CA HIS A 550 38.30 -2.48 5.28
C HIS A 550 36.89 -1.95 5.59
N LEU A 551 36.60 -1.57 6.83
CA LEU A 551 35.38 -0.85 7.18
C LEU A 551 35.40 0.56 6.57
N LYS A 552 36.53 1.27 6.65
CA LYS A 552 36.72 2.56 5.99
C LYS A 552 36.56 2.47 4.47
N GLU A 553 37.17 1.48 3.81
CA GLU A 553 37.00 1.27 2.36
C GLU A 553 35.53 1.13 1.97
N LYS A 554 34.73 0.38 2.73
CA LYS A 554 33.27 0.24 2.48
C LYS A 554 32.53 1.58 2.64
N VAL A 555 32.91 2.40 3.61
CA VAL A 555 32.36 3.74 3.84
C VAL A 555 32.73 4.67 2.68
N ASP A 556 34.00 4.67 2.27
CA ASP A 556 34.51 5.51 1.19
C ASP A 556 33.93 5.13 -0.19
N MET A 557 33.48 3.88 -0.38
CA MET A 557 32.68 3.45 -1.56
C MET A 557 31.20 3.88 -1.51
N GLY A 558 30.75 4.54 -0.43
CA GLY A 558 29.40 5.12 -0.32
C GLY A 558 28.41 4.37 0.56
N ALA A 559 28.87 3.57 1.54
CA ALA A 559 28.01 3.06 2.60
C ALA A 559 27.56 4.19 3.56
N SER A 560 26.36 4.05 4.13
CA SER A 560 25.63 5.13 4.80
C SER A 560 25.26 4.82 6.26
N PHE A 561 25.29 3.55 6.68
CA PHE A 561 25.22 3.14 8.09
C PHE A 561 25.97 1.81 8.32
N ILE A 562 26.26 1.48 9.58
CA ILE A 562 26.97 0.25 9.98
C ILE A 562 26.11 -0.55 10.96
N VAL A 563 25.75 -1.79 10.63
CA VAL A 563 25.12 -2.73 11.57
C VAL A 563 26.22 -3.64 12.15
N THR A 564 26.34 -3.74 13.47
CA THR A 564 27.35 -4.62 14.07
C THR A 564 26.84 -6.03 14.31
N GLN A 565 27.72 -7.02 14.18
CA GLN A 565 27.55 -8.36 14.75
C GLN A 565 27.12 -8.28 16.24
N MET A 566 26.38 -9.30 16.71
CA MET A 566 25.97 -9.41 18.12
C MET A 566 27.16 -9.48 19.09
N PHE A 567 27.05 -8.77 20.21
CA PHE A 567 28.01 -8.75 21.31
C PHE A 567 27.30 -8.71 22.67
N TYR A 568 28.04 -8.96 23.76
CA TYR A 568 27.55 -8.81 25.14
C TYR A 568 28.46 -7.93 26.01
N ASP A 569 29.70 -7.67 25.58
CA ASP A 569 30.61 -6.73 26.24
C ASP A 569 30.41 -5.30 25.68
N ALA A 570 29.61 -4.49 26.39
CA ALA A 570 29.35 -3.10 26.01
C ALA A 570 30.58 -2.19 26.11
N ASP A 571 31.54 -2.46 27.01
CA ASP A 571 32.76 -1.65 27.11
C ASP A 571 33.69 -1.91 25.92
N ASN A 572 33.75 -3.17 25.46
CA ASN A 572 34.40 -3.54 24.20
C ASN A 572 33.77 -2.80 23.00
N PHE A 573 32.44 -2.77 22.91
CA PHE A 573 31.75 -2.01 21.85
C PHE A 573 32.03 -0.51 21.93
N ILE A 574 31.96 0.12 23.11
CA ILE A 574 32.21 1.56 23.28
C ILE A 574 33.67 1.90 22.91
N ARG A 575 34.65 1.07 23.28
CA ARG A 575 36.04 1.18 22.80
C ARG A 575 36.12 1.10 21.27
N TRP A 576 35.46 0.11 20.68
CA TRP A 576 35.48 -0.11 19.23
C TRP A 576 34.88 1.08 18.47
N VAL A 577 33.74 1.61 18.91
CA VAL A 577 33.13 2.83 18.35
C VAL A 577 34.11 4.01 18.38
N LYS A 578 34.84 4.21 19.49
CA LYS A 578 35.88 5.25 19.55
C LYS A 578 36.96 5.05 18.48
N ARG A 579 37.44 3.82 18.26
CA ARG A 579 38.43 3.52 17.22
C ARG A 579 37.88 3.68 15.79
N VAL A 580 36.61 3.37 15.56
CA VAL A 580 35.90 3.67 14.30
C VAL A 580 35.90 5.18 14.03
N ARG A 581 35.64 6.01 15.06
CA ARG A 581 35.71 7.49 14.92
C ARG A 581 37.15 8.00 14.73
N GLU A 582 38.14 7.40 15.40
CA GLU A 582 39.56 7.73 15.22
C GLU A 582 40.08 7.44 13.79
N ARG A 583 39.50 6.43 13.11
CA ARG A 583 39.74 6.15 11.69
C ARG A 583 38.97 7.08 10.73
N GLY A 584 38.27 8.09 11.25
CA GLY A 584 37.56 9.11 10.47
C GLY A 584 36.19 8.68 9.93
N ILE A 585 35.66 7.53 10.37
CA ILE A 585 34.34 7.04 9.94
C ILE A 585 33.26 7.73 10.78
N THR A 586 32.44 8.58 10.17
CA THR A 586 31.42 9.38 10.87
C THR A 586 30.00 8.83 10.81
N ILE A 587 29.69 7.90 9.90
CA ILE A 587 28.31 7.40 9.68
C ILE A 587 27.72 6.68 10.92
N PRO A 588 26.37 6.60 11.04
CA PRO A 588 25.71 5.91 12.16
C PRO A 588 26.16 4.46 12.35
N ILE A 589 26.20 4.03 13.62
CA ILE A 589 26.55 2.66 14.04
C ILE A 589 25.38 2.12 14.87
N LEU A 590 24.81 1.00 14.42
CA LEU A 590 23.71 0.30 15.05
C LEU A 590 24.28 -0.93 15.76
N PRO A 591 24.31 -0.98 17.10
CA PRO A 591 24.69 -2.20 17.81
C PRO A 591 23.64 -3.30 17.57
N GLY A 592 24.11 -4.46 17.12
CA GLY A 592 23.31 -5.68 17.05
C GLY A 592 23.15 -6.31 18.43
N ILE A 593 21.90 -6.46 18.89
CA ILE A 593 21.54 -6.96 20.22
C ILE A 593 20.71 -8.23 20.06
N MET A 594 21.08 -9.33 20.74
CA MET A 594 20.27 -10.56 20.74
C MET A 594 19.59 -10.77 22.11
N PRO A 595 18.25 -10.65 22.21
CA PRO A 595 17.52 -10.95 23.44
C PRO A 595 17.65 -12.44 23.84
N ILE A 596 17.86 -12.72 25.12
CA ILE A 596 18.04 -14.09 25.63
C ILE A 596 16.68 -14.80 25.71
N ALA A 597 16.51 -15.85 24.89
CA ALA A 597 15.28 -16.65 24.83
C ALA A 597 15.33 -17.94 25.66
N THR A 598 16.46 -18.68 25.61
CA THR A 598 16.73 -19.89 26.40
C THR A 598 18.25 -20.00 26.64
N TYR A 599 18.70 -20.68 27.69
CA TYR A 599 20.14 -20.71 28.02
C TYR A 599 20.96 -21.40 26.93
N ALA A 600 20.47 -22.56 26.47
CA ALA A 600 21.12 -23.33 25.40
C ALA A 600 21.12 -22.61 24.04
N SER A 601 20.12 -21.77 23.74
CA SER A 601 20.13 -20.97 22.50
C SER A 601 21.10 -19.79 22.58
N PHE A 602 21.17 -19.12 23.74
CA PHE A 602 22.13 -18.05 24.05
C PHE A 602 23.58 -18.52 23.93
N LEU A 603 24.00 -19.54 24.71
CA LEU A 603 25.38 -20.04 24.66
C LEU A 603 25.77 -20.53 23.27
N ARG A 604 24.89 -21.27 22.58
CA ARG A 604 25.15 -21.75 21.22
C ARG A 604 25.37 -20.61 20.22
N ARG A 605 24.65 -19.50 20.35
CA ARG A 605 24.85 -18.32 19.49
C ARG A 605 26.11 -17.54 19.86
N ALA A 606 26.36 -17.31 21.14
CA ALA A 606 27.58 -16.66 21.62
C ALA A 606 28.84 -17.40 21.14
N ASN A 607 28.90 -18.72 21.37
CA ASN A 607 30.03 -19.57 20.98
C ASN A 607 30.21 -19.62 19.45
N HIS A 608 29.11 -19.63 18.67
CA HIS A 608 29.18 -19.64 17.21
C HIS A 608 29.76 -18.33 16.65
N MET A 609 29.36 -17.17 17.17
CA MET A 609 29.89 -15.86 16.77
C MET A 609 31.20 -15.50 17.50
N GLN A 610 31.72 -16.41 18.34
CA GLN A 610 32.87 -16.21 19.24
C GLN A 610 32.75 -14.97 20.17
N ALA A 611 31.51 -14.55 20.45
CA ALA A 611 31.22 -13.33 21.21
C ALA A 611 31.48 -13.50 22.71
N LYS A 612 32.22 -12.56 23.30
CA LYS A 612 32.60 -12.53 24.71
C LYS A 612 31.40 -12.25 25.61
N ILE A 613 31.04 -13.24 26.42
CA ILE A 613 30.03 -13.10 27.48
C ILE A 613 30.71 -12.53 28.74
N PRO A 614 30.18 -11.47 29.39
CA PRO A 614 30.62 -11.04 30.70
C PRO A 614 30.36 -12.13 31.76
N GLN A 615 31.34 -12.41 32.64
CA GLN A 615 31.23 -13.51 33.62
C GLN A 615 29.97 -13.39 34.51
N GLU A 616 29.61 -12.17 34.91
CA GLU A 616 28.40 -11.88 35.70
C GLU A 616 27.09 -12.36 35.04
N TRP A 617 27.05 -12.48 33.70
CA TRP A 617 25.89 -13.03 32.98
C TRP A 617 25.84 -14.55 33.10
N LEU A 618 26.99 -15.23 33.06
CA LEU A 618 27.07 -16.68 33.28
C LEU A 618 26.72 -17.01 34.73
N ASP A 619 27.28 -16.26 35.68
CA ASP A 619 27.02 -16.44 37.12
C ASP A 619 25.53 -16.26 37.47
N ALA A 620 24.82 -15.37 36.75
CA ALA A 620 23.38 -15.13 36.93
C ALA A 620 22.47 -16.13 36.18
N LEU A 621 22.92 -16.74 35.08
CA LEU A 621 22.09 -17.58 34.21
C LEU A 621 22.34 -19.09 34.36
N GLU A 622 23.58 -19.52 34.64
CA GLU A 622 23.95 -20.91 34.88
C GLU A 622 23.13 -21.58 36.02
N PRO A 623 22.80 -20.90 37.14
CA PRO A 623 21.95 -21.48 38.20
C PRO A 623 20.51 -21.78 37.77
N VAL A 624 19.98 -21.05 36.77
CA VAL A 624 18.59 -21.16 36.30
C VAL A 624 18.48 -21.82 34.92
N LYS A 625 19.58 -22.34 34.36
CA LYS A 625 19.72 -22.79 32.96
C LYS A 625 18.68 -23.79 32.42
N ASN A 626 17.96 -24.47 33.30
CA ASN A 626 16.91 -25.45 32.97
C ASN A 626 15.49 -24.88 33.06
N ASP A 627 15.32 -23.62 33.45
CA ASP A 627 14.05 -22.90 33.53
C ASP A 627 14.07 -21.72 32.54
N ASP A 628 13.44 -21.92 31.38
CA ASP A 628 13.37 -20.89 30.34
C ASP A 628 12.54 -19.66 30.76
N VAL A 629 11.67 -19.73 31.77
CA VAL A 629 10.93 -18.57 32.31
C VAL A 629 11.85 -17.73 33.20
N ALA A 630 12.62 -18.36 34.08
CA ALA A 630 13.63 -17.68 34.88
C ALA A 630 14.76 -17.09 34.01
N VAL A 631 15.28 -17.86 33.05
CA VAL A 631 16.31 -17.40 32.08
C VAL A 631 15.85 -16.16 31.32
N ARG A 632 14.59 -16.11 30.84
CA ARG A 632 14.06 -14.90 30.15
C ARG A 632 13.90 -13.72 31.11
N ASN A 633 13.50 -13.95 32.36
CA ASN A 633 13.34 -12.87 33.34
C ASN A 633 14.65 -12.29 33.87
N ILE A 634 15.71 -13.09 33.99
CA ILE A 634 17.06 -12.58 34.29
C ILE A 634 17.68 -11.96 33.02
N GLY A 635 17.57 -12.66 31.88
CA GLY A 635 18.12 -12.26 30.60
C GLY A 635 17.59 -10.92 30.08
N LYS A 636 16.29 -10.61 30.24
CA LYS A 636 15.75 -9.29 29.87
C LYS A 636 16.45 -8.16 30.64
N THR A 637 16.74 -8.36 31.92
CA THR A 637 17.33 -7.36 32.83
C THR A 637 18.80 -7.13 32.51
N LEU A 638 19.56 -8.20 32.26
CA LEU A 638 20.95 -8.14 31.81
C LEU A 638 21.07 -7.38 30.48
N VAL A 639 20.26 -7.76 29.48
CA VAL A 639 20.25 -7.10 28.16
C VAL A 639 19.73 -5.66 28.27
N ALA A 640 18.71 -5.37 29.07
CA ALA A 640 18.22 -4.01 29.28
C ALA A 640 19.27 -3.10 29.92
N ASN A 641 20.06 -3.59 30.87
CA ASN A 641 21.16 -2.84 31.48
C ASN A 641 22.29 -2.58 30.46
N MET A 642 22.57 -3.54 29.58
CA MET A 642 23.47 -3.32 28.43
C MET A 642 22.93 -2.23 27.49
N CYS A 643 21.65 -2.30 27.11
CA CYS A 643 20.99 -1.29 26.28
C CYS A 643 21.03 0.11 26.94
N ARG A 644 20.68 0.22 28.22
CA ARG A 644 20.77 1.45 29.04
C ARG A 644 22.19 2.04 29.04
N LYS A 645 23.22 1.20 29.11
CA LYS A 645 24.63 1.61 29.04
C LYS A 645 25.04 2.12 27.66
N LEU A 646 24.56 1.51 26.58
CA LEU A 646 24.80 1.97 25.20
C LEU A 646 24.14 3.34 24.94
N LEU A 647 22.89 3.51 25.38
CA LEU A 647 22.13 4.77 25.28
C LEU A 647 22.86 5.92 26.00
N ALA A 648 23.38 5.66 27.21
CA ALA A 648 24.15 6.63 27.98
C ALA A 648 25.50 7.04 27.33
N ASN A 649 25.92 6.37 26.25
CA ASN A 649 27.13 6.66 25.48
C ASN A 649 26.82 7.20 24.06
N GLY A 650 25.62 7.75 23.83
CA GLY A 650 25.26 8.45 22.59
C GLY A 650 24.80 7.56 21.44
N ILE A 651 24.39 6.32 21.74
CA ILE A 651 23.70 5.47 20.76
C ILE A 651 22.19 5.72 20.86
N HIS A 652 21.54 6.16 19.78
CA HIS A 652 20.10 6.45 19.75
C HIS A 652 19.25 5.40 19.00
N HIS A 653 19.86 4.32 18.51
CA HIS A 653 19.18 3.21 17.84
C HIS A 653 19.76 1.85 18.24
N LEU A 654 18.91 0.85 18.47
CA LEU A 654 19.32 -0.54 18.75
C LEU A 654 18.73 -1.51 17.71
N HIS A 655 19.55 -2.41 17.17
CA HIS A 655 19.12 -3.37 16.17
C HIS A 655 18.93 -4.75 16.82
N PHE A 656 17.71 -5.30 16.86
CA PHE A 656 17.42 -6.53 17.58
C PHE A 656 17.34 -7.77 16.69
N TYR A 657 18.24 -8.73 16.94
CA TYR A 657 18.20 -10.07 16.36
C TYR A 657 17.06 -10.89 16.96
N THR A 658 15.88 -10.85 16.34
CA THR A 658 14.66 -11.48 16.90
C THR A 658 14.72 -13.01 16.93
N MET A 659 15.60 -13.62 16.12
CA MET A 659 15.63 -15.07 15.91
C MET A 659 14.29 -15.66 15.43
N ASN A 660 13.45 -14.85 14.77
CA ASN A 660 12.05 -15.15 14.43
C ASN A 660 11.16 -15.46 15.67
N LEU A 661 11.48 -14.88 16.83
CA LEU A 661 10.73 -14.98 18.08
C LEU A 661 10.30 -13.59 18.56
N ALA A 662 9.11 -13.50 19.15
CA ALA A 662 8.57 -12.23 19.65
C ALA A 662 8.82 -12.00 21.15
N GLN A 663 8.72 -13.06 21.97
CA GLN A 663 8.55 -12.92 23.42
C GLN A 663 9.75 -12.25 24.13
N ALA A 664 10.99 -12.69 23.85
CA ALA A 664 12.16 -12.12 24.50
C ALA A 664 12.39 -10.65 24.10
N THR A 665 12.19 -10.32 22.83
CA THR A 665 12.26 -8.95 22.30
C THR A 665 11.17 -8.06 22.91
N ARG A 666 9.94 -8.55 23.01
CA ARG A 666 8.82 -7.84 23.64
C ARG A 666 9.11 -7.55 25.12
N MET A 667 9.50 -8.58 25.89
CA MET A 667 9.83 -8.43 27.31
C MET A 667 10.98 -7.43 27.55
N LEU A 668 11.93 -7.33 26.61
CA LEU A 668 13.01 -6.35 26.64
C LEU A 668 12.52 -4.92 26.34
N LEU A 669 11.62 -4.74 25.36
CA LEU A 669 11.02 -3.44 25.05
C LEU A 669 10.07 -2.95 26.15
N GLU A 670 9.38 -3.87 26.85
CA GLU A 670 8.58 -3.57 28.04
C GLU A 670 9.49 -3.13 29.21
N GLU A 671 10.58 -3.87 29.48
CA GLU A 671 11.61 -3.52 30.47
C GLU A 671 12.33 -2.18 30.16
N LEU A 672 12.48 -1.82 28.89
CA LEU A 672 13.02 -0.52 28.46
C LEU A 672 11.98 0.62 28.43
N GLN A 673 10.68 0.33 28.65
CA GLN A 673 9.56 1.27 28.51
C GLN A 673 9.44 1.86 27.08
N TRP A 674 9.73 1.03 26.07
CA TRP A 674 9.70 1.38 24.65
C TRP A 674 8.54 0.76 23.87
N ALA A 675 7.88 -0.26 24.45
CA ALA A 675 6.61 -0.74 23.90
C ALA A 675 5.53 0.37 24.01
N PRO A 676 4.70 0.59 22.98
CA PRO A 676 3.65 1.61 23.03
C PRO A 676 2.66 1.40 24.18
N CYS A 677 2.24 2.51 24.79
CA CYS A 677 1.31 2.53 25.92
C CYS A 677 0.40 3.77 25.86
N ALA A 678 -0.55 3.93 26.79
CA ALA A 678 -1.44 5.09 26.81
C ALA A 678 -0.70 6.44 26.97
N GLU A 679 0.48 6.44 27.60
CA GLU A 679 1.36 7.62 27.78
C GLU A 679 2.29 7.86 26.58
N ARG A 680 2.48 6.84 25.73
CA ARG A 680 3.35 6.85 24.53
C ARG A 680 2.66 6.02 23.43
N PRO A 681 1.57 6.52 22.83
CA PRO A 681 0.87 5.79 21.77
C PRO A 681 1.76 5.64 20.53
N LEU A 682 1.53 4.59 19.75
CA LEU A 682 2.22 4.41 18.47
C LEU A 682 1.69 5.45 17.48
N GLN A 683 2.44 6.53 17.25
CA GLN A 683 2.03 7.60 16.33
C GLN A 683 1.97 7.06 14.89
N GLN A 684 0.75 6.87 14.39
CA GLN A 684 0.47 6.47 13.01
C GLN A 684 0.31 7.72 12.14
N ALA A 685 0.80 7.70 10.90
CA ALA A 685 0.65 8.83 9.97
C ALA A 685 -0.79 9.00 9.47
N LEU A 686 -1.55 7.91 9.42
CA LEU A 686 -2.91 7.75 8.90
C LEU A 686 -3.65 6.73 9.81
N PRO A 687 -5.00 6.68 9.82
CA PRO A 687 -5.77 5.73 10.63
C PRO A 687 -5.74 4.27 10.11
N TRP A 688 -4.84 3.96 9.17
CA TRP A 688 -4.62 2.62 8.62
C TRP A 688 -3.15 2.42 8.19
N LYS A 689 -2.69 1.16 8.16
CA LYS A 689 -1.30 0.82 7.80
C LYS A 689 -1.02 1.12 6.32
N GLN A 690 -0.30 2.21 6.06
CA GLN A 690 0.05 2.65 4.70
C GLN A 690 0.98 1.65 4.00
N SER A 691 0.71 1.35 2.73
CA SER A 691 1.60 0.56 1.88
C SER A 691 2.89 1.33 1.59
N LYS A 692 4.02 0.62 1.58
CA LYS A 692 5.35 1.16 1.24
C LYS A 692 5.89 0.64 -0.10
N GLY A 693 5.05 -0.09 -0.85
CA GLY A 693 5.32 -0.55 -2.20
C GLY A 693 5.61 0.60 -3.19
N LEU A 694 6.26 0.29 -4.31
CA LEU A 694 6.60 1.27 -5.34
C LEU A 694 5.33 1.97 -5.86
N GLY A 695 5.35 3.30 -5.97
CA GLY A 695 4.19 4.12 -6.37
C GLY A 695 3.10 4.29 -5.31
N ARG A 696 3.05 3.44 -4.27
CA ARG A 696 1.98 3.43 -3.26
C ARG A 696 2.25 4.28 -2.00
N ARG A 697 3.44 4.91 -1.90
CA ARG A 697 3.85 5.72 -0.73
C ARG A 697 3.13 7.07 -0.59
N GLU A 698 2.48 7.53 -1.65
CA GLU A 698 1.68 8.76 -1.69
C GLU A 698 0.18 8.50 -1.51
N GLU A 699 -0.25 7.24 -1.40
CA GLU A 699 -1.64 6.90 -1.09
C GLU A 699 -1.97 7.31 0.36
N ASP A 700 -2.89 8.26 0.54
CA ASP A 700 -3.30 8.76 1.86
C ASP A 700 -4.81 8.66 2.14
N VAL A 701 -5.64 8.34 1.13
CA VAL A 701 -7.11 8.21 1.24
C VAL A 701 -7.62 6.86 0.71
N ARG A 702 -8.57 6.24 1.42
CA ARG A 702 -9.16 4.93 1.07
C ARG A 702 -10.65 4.80 1.42
N PRO A 703 -11.39 3.86 0.79
CA PRO A 703 -12.74 3.47 1.20
C PRO A 703 -12.73 2.68 2.52
N ILE A 704 -13.65 2.98 3.44
CA ILE A 704 -13.72 2.37 4.77
C ILE A 704 -13.97 0.84 4.75
N PHE A 705 -14.54 0.31 3.67
CA PHE A 705 -15.04 -1.06 3.58
C PHE A 705 -13.96 -2.13 3.86
N TRP A 706 -12.72 -1.90 3.40
CA TRP A 706 -11.60 -2.82 3.62
C TRP A 706 -10.79 -2.55 4.89
N ARG A 707 -11.28 -1.72 5.83
CA ARG A 707 -10.60 -1.41 7.11
C ARG A 707 -10.08 -2.68 7.80
N ASN A 708 -10.91 -3.71 7.87
CA ASN A 708 -10.63 -4.97 8.55
C ASN A 708 -9.99 -6.04 7.63
N ARG A 709 -9.70 -5.68 6.37
CA ARG A 709 -9.16 -6.53 5.29
C ARG A 709 -8.09 -5.82 4.44
N ASN A 710 -7.22 -5.01 5.06
CA ASN A 710 -6.16 -4.23 4.40
C ASN A 710 -5.37 -5.01 3.33
N LYS A 711 -5.03 -6.28 3.62
CA LYS A 711 -4.28 -7.17 2.71
C LYS A 711 -5.02 -7.36 1.38
N SER A 712 -6.34 -7.55 1.44
CA SER A 712 -7.20 -7.69 0.27
C SER A 712 -7.21 -6.42 -0.58
N TYR A 713 -7.42 -5.25 0.04
CA TYR A 713 -7.43 -3.96 -0.66
C TYR A 713 -6.11 -3.69 -1.40
N VAL A 714 -4.97 -3.88 -0.74
CA VAL A 714 -3.64 -3.70 -1.37
C VAL A 714 -3.49 -4.62 -2.59
N ILE A 715 -3.91 -5.88 -2.49
CA ILE A 715 -3.81 -6.85 -3.58
C ILE A 715 -4.79 -6.50 -4.73
N ARG A 716 -6.03 -6.12 -4.44
CA ARG A 716 -7.05 -5.73 -5.45
C ARG A 716 -6.71 -4.43 -6.19
N THR A 717 -5.79 -3.64 -5.67
CA THR A 717 -5.32 -2.36 -6.24
C THR A 717 -3.85 -2.41 -6.68
N GLN A 718 -3.17 -3.56 -6.60
CA GLN A 718 -1.73 -3.67 -6.92
C GLN A 718 -1.40 -3.38 -8.40
N ASP A 719 -2.38 -3.56 -9.29
CA ASP A 719 -2.28 -3.37 -10.74
C ASP A 719 -2.82 -1.98 -11.18
N TRP A 720 -2.98 -1.04 -10.25
CA TRP A 720 -3.31 0.37 -10.54
C TRP A 720 -2.04 1.15 -10.94
N ASP A 721 -2.16 2.02 -11.95
CA ASP A 721 -1.05 2.84 -12.45
C ASP A 721 -0.77 4.07 -11.55
N GLU A 722 -1.81 4.62 -10.91
CA GLU A 722 -1.77 5.77 -9.99
C GLU A 722 -2.65 5.49 -8.75
N PHE A 723 -2.37 6.17 -7.63
CA PHE A 723 -3.06 5.95 -6.34
C PHE A 723 -3.62 7.27 -5.77
N PRO A 724 -4.87 7.29 -5.24
CA PRO A 724 -5.48 8.51 -4.70
C PRO A 724 -4.69 9.18 -3.57
N ASN A 725 -4.54 10.50 -3.69
CA ASN A 725 -3.77 11.38 -2.81
C ASN A 725 -4.60 12.65 -2.53
N GLY A 726 -4.76 13.04 -1.27
CA GLY A 726 -5.56 14.18 -0.82
C GLY A 726 -7.07 13.93 -0.93
N ARG A 727 -7.63 14.07 -2.13
CA ARG A 727 -9.04 13.76 -2.40
C ARG A 727 -9.16 12.47 -3.21
N TRP A 728 -10.16 11.66 -2.87
CA TRP A 728 -10.51 10.49 -3.69
C TRP A 728 -11.11 10.98 -5.00
N GLY A 729 -10.41 10.71 -6.10
CA GLY A 729 -10.78 11.16 -7.44
C GLY A 729 -11.93 10.35 -8.07
N ASP A 730 -12.06 10.47 -9.40
CA ASP A 730 -13.08 9.75 -10.18
C ASP A 730 -12.82 8.22 -10.17
N SER A 731 -13.51 7.51 -9.28
CA SER A 731 -13.39 6.05 -9.09
C SER A 731 -13.84 5.21 -10.30
N ARG A 732 -14.25 5.84 -11.41
CA ARG A 732 -14.45 5.18 -12.71
C ARG A 732 -13.14 4.74 -13.38
N SER A 733 -11.96 5.05 -12.84
CA SER A 733 -10.70 4.35 -13.16
C SER A 733 -9.64 4.48 -12.05
N PRO A 734 -8.80 3.45 -11.80
CA PRO A 734 -8.87 2.09 -12.35
C PRO A 734 -9.88 1.21 -11.59
N ALA A 735 -10.45 0.19 -12.24
CA ALA A 735 -11.35 -0.74 -11.58
C ALA A 735 -10.60 -1.63 -10.56
N PHE A 736 -11.26 -1.99 -9.45
CA PHE A 736 -10.76 -3.00 -8.52
C PHE A 736 -10.60 -4.37 -9.19
N GLY A 737 -9.57 -5.12 -8.78
CA GLY A 737 -9.29 -6.46 -9.28
C GLY A 737 -10.42 -7.48 -9.05
N GLU A 738 -10.62 -8.35 -10.05
CA GLU A 738 -11.55 -9.50 -10.02
C GLU A 738 -11.10 -10.54 -8.98
N LEU A 739 -11.93 -10.83 -7.97
CA LEU A 739 -11.58 -11.65 -6.79
C LEU A 739 -10.86 -12.98 -7.11
N ASP A 740 -11.41 -13.75 -8.06
CA ASP A 740 -10.89 -15.05 -8.49
C ASP A 740 -9.46 -14.98 -9.07
N ALA A 741 -9.00 -13.79 -9.53
CA ALA A 741 -7.67 -13.60 -10.10
C ALA A 741 -6.56 -13.44 -9.02
N TYR A 742 -6.94 -13.11 -7.79
CA TYR A 742 -6.02 -12.76 -6.69
C TYR A 742 -6.04 -13.77 -5.52
N GLY A 743 -6.89 -14.81 -5.59
CA GLY A 743 -6.99 -15.82 -4.53
C GLY A 743 -7.64 -15.32 -3.24
N ILE A 744 -8.50 -14.29 -3.34
CA ILE A 744 -9.15 -13.66 -2.20
C ILE A 744 -10.29 -14.55 -1.68
N GLY A 745 -10.28 -14.79 -0.38
CA GLY A 745 -11.22 -15.65 0.34
C GLY A 745 -10.82 -15.75 1.81
N LEU A 746 -11.31 -16.77 2.51
CA LEU A 746 -11.01 -16.97 3.94
C LEU A 746 -9.58 -17.48 4.18
N THR A 747 -8.97 -16.95 5.24
CA THR A 747 -7.71 -17.47 5.79
C THR A 747 -7.92 -18.76 6.57
N GLY A 748 -6.92 -19.65 6.60
CA GLY A 748 -6.95 -20.90 7.36
C GLY A 748 -7.52 -22.09 6.59
N THR A 749 -7.75 -23.21 7.28
CA THR A 749 -8.41 -24.40 6.71
C THR A 749 -9.86 -24.49 7.20
N ASN A 750 -10.69 -25.25 6.48
CA ASN A 750 -12.11 -25.42 6.83
C ASN A 750 -12.29 -26.02 8.23
N GLU A 751 -11.39 -26.91 8.67
CA GLU A 751 -11.41 -27.51 10.01
C GLU A 751 -11.04 -26.49 11.09
N ALA A 752 -10.05 -25.63 10.83
CA ALA A 752 -9.67 -24.55 11.75
C ALA A 752 -10.80 -23.52 11.88
N ASN A 753 -11.46 -23.18 10.77
CA ASN A 753 -12.56 -22.24 10.72
C ASN A 753 -13.84 -22.80 11.38
N ARG A 754 -14.16 -24.10 11.18
CA ARG A 754 -15.19 -24.82 11.96
C ARG A 754 -14.87 -24.81 13.46
N LYS A 755 -13.61 -25.07 13.86
CA LYS A 755 -13.19 -25.02 15.27
C LYS A 755 -13.36 -23.62 15.88
N LYS A 756 -13.14 -22.55 15.10
CA LYS A 756 -13.25 -21.16 15.55
C LYS A 756 -14.69 -20.66 15.64
N TRP A 757 -15.51 -20.98 14.64
CA TRP A 757 -16.86 -20.41 14.48
C TRP A 757 -18.01 -21.36 14.84
N GLY A 758 -17.71 -22.63 15.16
CA GLY A 758 -18.71 -23.63 15.53
C GLY A 758 -19.48 -24.16 14.32
N GLU A 759 -20.73 -24.59 14.56
CA GLU A 759 -21.67 -25.05 13.53
C GLU A 759 -23.04 -24.38 13.78
N PRO A 760 -23.24 -23.12 13.34
CA PRO A 760 -24.49 -22.39 13.56
C PRO A 760 -25.65 -23.08 12.83
N LYS A 761 -26.84 -23.12 13.42
CA LYS A 761 -28.03 -23.79 12.86
C LYS A 761 -29.26 -22.88 12.81
N THR A 762 -29.22 -21.79 13.57
CA THR A 762 -30.22 -20.74 13.71
C THR A 762 -29.56 -19.37 13.50
N ILE A 763 -30.33 -18.31 13.23
CA ILE A 763 -29.78 -16.95 13.17
C ILE A 763 -29.26 -16.52 14.56
N GLN A 764 -29.85 -17.02 15.65
CA GLN A 764 -29.37 -16.81 17.01
C GLN A 764 -27.93 -17.30 17.23
N ASP A 765 -27.52 -18.42 16.60
CA ASP A 765 -26.15 -18.91 16.69
C ASP A 765 -25.15 -17.97 16.00
N ILE A 766 -25.54 -17.40 14.85
CA ILE A 766 -24.74 -16.40 14.13
C ILE A 766 -24.65 -15.10 14.95
N ALA A 767 -25.77 -14.61 15.46
CA ALA A 767 -25.83 -13.47 16.37
C ALA A 767 -24.90 -13.65 17.58
N GLN A 768 -24.96 -14.81 18.23
CA GLN A 768 -24.10 -15.11 19.37
C GLN A 768 -22.62 -15.20 18.97
N LEU A 769 -22.29 -15.68 17.78
CA LEU A 769 -20.91 -15.67 17.29
C LEU A 769 -20.35 -14.24 17.13
N PHE A 770 -21.14 -13.31 16.59
CA PHE A 770 -20.75 -11.90 16.48
C PHE A 770 -20.63 -11.24 17.86
N VAL A 771 -21.54 -11.51 18.79
CA VAL A 771 -21.45 -11.05 20.19
C VAL A 771 -20.15 -11.55 20.84
N ARG A 772 -19.77 -12.82 20.64
CA ARG A 772 -18.50 -13.39 21.14
C ARG A 772 -17.25 -12.73 20.54
N TYR A 773 -17.31 -12.26 19.28
CA TYR A 773 -16.24 -11.44 18.69
C TYR A 773 -16.16 -10.07 19.35
N LEU A 774 -17.29 -9.38 19.55
CA LEU A 774 -17.34 -8.08 20.23
C LEU A 774 -16.89 -8.14 21.70
N GLN A 775 -17.07 -9.31 22.34
CA GLN A 775 -16.58 -9.62 23.69
C GLN A 775 -15.10 -10.08 23.72
N ASN A 776 -14.43 -10.15 22.56
CA ASN A 776 -13.06 -10.65 22.38
C ASN A 776 -12.83 -12.12 22.81
N GLU A 777 -13.87 -12.96 22.85
CA GLU A 777 -13.71 -14.42 23.03
C GLU A 777 -13.12 -15.11 21.79
N ILE A 778 -13.32 -14.52 20.60
CA ILE A 778 -12.75 -14.99 19.35
C ILE A 778 -12.05 -13.85 18.62
N GLU A 779 -10.89 -14.15 18.03
CA GLU A 779 -10.00 -13.12 17.48
C GLU A 779 -10.40 -12.60 16.09
N SER A 780 -11.36 -13.21 15.39
CA SER A 780 -11.69 -12.84 14.00
C SER A 780 -13.02 -13.44 13.50
N LEU A 781 -13.61 -12.79 12.50
CA LEU A 781 -14.82 -13.19 11.75
C LEU A 781 -14.50 -13.32 10.25
N PRO A 782 -15.40 -13.83 9.38
CA PRO A 782 -15.16 -13.90 7.94
C PRO A 782 -14.76 -12.54 7.30
N TRP A 783 -15.36 -11.45 7.78
CA TRP A 783 -15.13 -10.09 7.28
C TRP A 783 -14.03 -9.31 8.01
N SER A 784 -13.50 -9.82 9.13
CA SER A 784 -12.49 -9.14 9.93
C SER A 784 -11.38 -10.11 10.32
N GLU A 785 -10.16 -9.87 9.82
CA GLU A 785 -9.00 -10.75 10.03
C GLU A 785 -8.29 -10.53 11.37
N ALA A 786 -8.71 -9.53 12.16
CA ALA A 786 -8.05 -9.10 13.39
C ALA A 786 -9.01 -8.94 14.58
N PRO A 787 -8.51 -8.95 15.83
CA PRO A 787 -9.29 -8.60 17.02
C PRO A 787 -9.86 -7.18 16.95
N LEU A 788 -10.87 -6.92 17.78
CA LEU A 788 -11.51 -5.61 17.87
C LEU A 788 -10.51 -4.54 18.35
N THR A 789 -10.54 -3.34 17.74
CA THR A 789 -9.76 -2.20 18.21
C THR A 789 -10.43 -1.52 19.40
N THR A 790 -9.64 -0.86 20.26
CA THR A 790 -10.14 -0.10 21.42
C THR A 790 -11.02 1.10 21.07
N GLU A 791 -11.13 1.43 19.79
CA GLU A 791 -12.05 2.44 19.26
C GLU A 791 -13.52 2.01 19.40
N ALA A 792 -13.80 0.71 19.22
CA ALA A 792 -15.16 0.17 19.29
C ALA A 792 -15.69 0.08 20.73
N ASP A 793 -14.85 0.27 21.75
CA ASP A 793 -15.21 0.19 23.17
C ASP A 793 -16.26 1.25 23.54
N GLU A 794 -16.30 2.39 22.85
CA GLU A 794 -17.27 3.47 23.04
C GLU A 794 -18.71 3.11 22.59
N ILE A 795 -18.85 2.10 21.73
CA ILE A 795 -20.11 1.67 21.10
C ILE A 795 -20.37 0.15 21.25
N ARG A 796 -19.56 -0.54 22.07
CA ARG A 796 -19.53 -2.01 22.14
C ARG A 796 -20.86 -2.61 22.60
N GLU A 797 -21.50 -2.02 23.60
CA GLU A 797 -22.78 -2.51 24.13
C GLU A 797 -23.92 -2.29 23.12
N GLU A 798 -23.96 -1.15 22.43
CA GLU A 798 -24.91 -0.90 21.34
C GLU A 798 -24.72 -1.85 20.16
N LEU A 799 -23.47 -2.18 19.79
CA LEU A 799 -23.17 -3.21 18.80
C LEU A 799 -23.62 -4.61 19.27
N ILE A 800 -23.37 -4.98 20.52
CA ILE A 800 -23.81 -6.25 21.10
C ILE A 800 -25.35 -6.35 21.07
N GLU A 801 -26.07 -5.29 21.45
CA GLU A 801 -27.53 -5.22 21.41
C GLU A 801 -28.13 -5.19 20.00
N LEU A 802 -27.39 -4.75 18.97
CA LEU A 802 -27.78 -4.94 17.57
C LEU A 802 -27.68 -6.41 17.14
N ASN A 803 -26.51 -7.03 17.38
CA ASN A 803 -26.24 -8.39 16.94
C ASN A 803 -27.19 -9.39 17.60
N LYS A 804 -27.47 -9.25 18.90
CA LYS A 804 -28.48 -10.05 19.63
C LYS A 804 -29.86 -10.08 18.96
N ARG A 805 -30.25 -9.00 18.27
CA ARG A 805 -31.54 -8.85 17.57
C ARG A 805 -31.50 -9.29 16.09
N GLY A 806 -30.40 -9.87 15.64
CA GLY A 806 -30.19 -10.34 14.27
C GLY A 806 -29.73 -9.26 13.27
N LEU A 807 -29.35 -8.06 13.73
CA LEU A 807 -28.71 -7.04 12.89
C LEU A 807 -27.18 -7.25 12.96
N LEU A 808 -26.63 -8.01 12.00
CA LEU A 808 -25.29 -8.57 12.08
C LEU A 808 -24.23 -7.57 11.61
N THR A 809 -23.44 -7.00 12.51
CA THR A 809 -22.54 -5.87 12.22
C THR A 809 -21.19 -6.33 11.65
N VAL A 810 -20.84 -5.83 10.48
CA VAL A 810 -19.64 -6.20 9.71
C VAL A 810 -18.47 -5.22 9.94
N ASN A 811 -18.76 -3.93 10.08
CA ASN A 811 -17.77 -2.86 10.23
C ASN A 811 -18.40 -1.66 10.96
N SER A 812 -17.60 -0.83 11.62
CA SER A 812 -18.08 0.33 12.39
C SER A 812 -16.96 1.32 12.72
N GLN A 813 -17.32 2.57 12.99
CA GLN A 813 -16.48 3.55 13.70
C GLN A 813 -17.39 4.53 14.48
N PRO A 814 -16.97 5.06 15.63
CA PRO A 814 -17.74 6.05 16.40
C PRO A 814 -17.69 7.45 15.75
N ALA A 815 -18.56 8.35 16.18
CA ALA A 815 -18.39 9.78 15.93
C ALA A 815 -17.32 10.37 16.86
N VAL A 816 -16.38 11.12 16.30
CA VAL A 816 -15.26 11.75 17.03
C VAL A 816 -15.21 13.23 16.66
N ASN A 817 -15.36 14.11 17.64
CA ASN A 817 -15.36 15.55 17.44
C ASN A 817 -14.06 16.19 17.97
N GLY A 818 -13.12 16.46 17.07
CA GLY A 818 -11.99 17.35 17.33
C GLY A 818 -11.06 16.93 18.47
N VAL A 819 -10.80 15.63 18.63
CA VAL A 819 -9.82 15.15 19.61
C VAL A 819 -8.39 15.41 19.09
N LYS A 820 -7.40 15.46 19.99
CA LYS A 820 -6.00 15.70 19.59
C LYS A 820 -5.45 14.58 18.70
N SER A 821 -4.59 14.94 17.74
CA SER A 821 -3.87 13.96 16.91
C SER A 821 -2.98 12.99 17.72
N SER A 822 -2.60 13.36 18.94
CA SER A 822 -1.86 12.52 19.89
C SER A 822 -2.76 11.68 20.82
N HIS A 823 -4.06 11.60 20.57
CA HIS A 823 -5.01 10.84 21.40
C HIS A 823 -4.75 9.32 21.30
N PRO A 824 -4.68 8.55 22.41
CA PRO A 824 -4.15 7.18 22.39
C PRO A 824 -5.02 6.13 21.69
N VAL A 825 -6.26 6.47 21.31
CA VAL A 825 -7.17 5.61 20.53
C VAL A 825 -7.36 6.18 19.13
N HIS A 826 -8.12 7.28 19.01
CA HIS A 826 -8.46 7.95 17.75
C HIS A 826 -7.32 8.72 17.06
N GLY A 827 -6.17 8.92 17.71
CA GLY A 827 -5.13 9.86 17.27
C GLY A 827 -4.25 9.35 16.13
N TRP A 828 -4.09 10.17 15.09
CA TRP A 828 -3.19 9.93 13.98
C TRP A 828 -2.68 11.26 13.40
N GLY A 829 -1.60 11.19 12.63
CA GLY A 829 -0.97 12.31 11.95
C GLY A 829 -0.02 13.13 12.83
N PRO A 830 0.45 14.29 12.33
CA PRO A 830 1.36 15.18 13.05
C PRO A 830 0.83 15.70 14.39
N ASP A 831 1.73 15.98 15.33
CA ASP A 831 1.41 16.56 16.64
C ASP A 831 0.67 17.90 16.55
N ASN A 832 -0.07 18.23 17.61
CA ASN A 832 -0.84 19.47 17.78
C ASN A 832 -2.01 19.67 16.80
N GLY A 833 -2.30 18.70 15.93
CA GLY A 833 -3.52 18.66 15.12
C GLY A 833 -4.75 18.18 15.88
N TYR A 834 -5.86 18.14 15.15
CA TYR A 834 -7.16 17.65 15.59
C TYR A 834 -7.71 16.67 14.57
N VAL A 835 -8.32 15.57 15.04
CA VAL A 835 -8.88 14.50 14.21
C VAL A 835 -10.37 14.32 14.49
N TYR A 836 -11.10 13.94 13.46
CA TYR A 836 -12.55 13.89 13.41
C TYR A 836 -13.02 12.60 12.72
N GLN A 837 -14.15 12.05 13.17
CA GLN A 837 -14.85 10.91 12.56
C GLN A 837 -16.36 11.15 12.57
N LYS A 838 -17.04 10.76 11.49
CA LYS A 838 -18.50 10.51 11.47
C LYS A 838 -18.78 9.10 11.97
N SER A 839 -19.86 8.88 12.73
CA SER A 839 -20.25 7.52 13.10
C SER A 839 -20.66 6.73 11.86
N TYR A 840 -20.06 5.55 11.70
CA TYR A 840 -20.29 4.63 10.59
C TYR A 840 -20.75 3.28 11.13
N LEU A 841 -21.72 2.66 10.46
CA LEU A 841 -22.16 1.30 10.76
C LEU A 841 -22.42 0.54 9.47
N GLU A 842 -21.87 -0.66 9.36
CA GLU A 842 -22.11 -1.60 8.27
C GLU A 842 -22.65 -2.92 8.82
N LEU A 843 -23.70 -3.44 8.21
CA LEU A 843 -24.43 -4.60 8.72
C LEU A 843 -25.14 -5.40 7.62
N LEU A 844 -25.35 -6.69 7.89
CA LEU A 844 -26.24 -7.55 7.12
C LEU A 844 -27.65 -7.50 7.74
N VAL A 845 -28.68 -7.32 6.90
CA VAL A 845 -30.06 -7.07 7.32
C VAL A 845 -31.06 -8.00 6.63
N HIS A 846 -31.86 -8.68 7.44
CA HIS A 846 -32.95 -9.56 6.97
C HIS A 846 -34.09 -8.75 6.29
N PRO A 847 -34.67 -9.23 5.17
CA PRO A 847 -35.74 -8.53 4.44
C PRO A 847 -36.91 -8.02 5.30
N ASP A 848 -37.49 -8.82 6.21
CA ASP A 848 -38.55 -8.41 7.17
C ASP A 848 -38.32 -7.12 7.96
N VAL A 849 -37.05 -6.73 8.13
CA VAL A 849 -36.58 -5.57 8.88
C VAL A 849 -36.16 -4.44 7.93
N PHE A 850 -35.71 -4.77 6.73
CA PHE A 850 -35.08 -3.86 5.77
C PHE A 850 -35.93 -2.62 5.45
N ASP A 851 -37.14 -2.77 4.91
CA ASP A 851 -37.94 -1.61 4.48
C ASP A 851 -38.31 -0.69 5.65
N LYS A 852 -38.51 -1.23 6.85
CA LYS A 852 -38.75 -0.46 8.09
C LYS A 852 -37.50 0.30 8.53
N MET A 853 -36.33 -0.30 8.35
CA MET A 853 -35.04 0.31 8.66
C MET A 853 -34.77 1.48 7.71
N ILE A 854 -34.91 1.26 6.40
CA ILE A 854 -34.74 2.30 5.37
C ILE A 854 -35.72 3.44 5.60
N THR A 855 -37.01 3.15 5.85
CA THR A 855 -38.01 4.19 6.18
C THR A 855 -37.59 5.05 7.38
N ARG A 856 -36.96 4.48 8.42
CA ARG A 856 -36.47 5.26 9.57
C ARG A 856 -35.25 6.11 9.22
N ILE A 857 -34.37 5.64 8.33
CA ILE A 857 -33.18 6.35 7.87
C ILE A 857 -33.56 7.51 6.96
N GLU A 858 -34.46 7.29 5.98
CA GLU A 858 -34.93 8.31 5.04
C GLU A 858 -35.71 9.46 5.70
N ASN A 859 -36.30 9.22 6.89
CA ASN A 859 -36.93 10.26 7.70
C ASN A 859 -35.93 11.09 8.54
N HIS A 860 -34.61 10.80 8.50
CA HIS A 860 -33.58 11.55 9.21
C HIS A 860 -32.64 12.27 8.22
N PRO A 861 -32.62 13.62 8.17
CA PRO A 861 -31.94 14.35 7.10
C PRO A 861 -30.42 14.15 7.07
N ASP A 862 -29.80 13.97 8.25
CA ASP A 862 -28.34 13.82 8.35
C ASP A 862 -27.84 12.40 8.08
N LEU A 863 -28.72 11.39 7.93
CA LEU A 863 -28.28 10.03 7.64
C LEU A 863 -28.19 9.76 6.14
N THR A 864 -27.05 9.22 5.71
CA THR A 864 -26.85 8.70 4.35
C THR A 864 -26.58 7.21 4.39
N TYR A 865 -27.16 6.44 3.48
CA TYR A 865 -26.98 4.99 3.40
C TYR A 865 -26.72 4.47 1.99
N TYR A 866 -26.09 3.31 1.89
CA TYR A 866 -26.09 2.47 0.69
C TYR A 866 -26.52 1.04 1.08
N ALA A 867 -27.43 0.45 0.31
CA ALA A 867 -27.95 -0.90 0.54
C ALA A 867 -27.97 -1.71 -0.76
N VAL A 868 -27.54 -2.96 -0.70
CA VAL A 868 -27.47 -3.86 -1.87
C VAL A 868 -27.57 -5.33 -1.44
N THR A 869 -28.27 -6.17 -2.20
CA THR A 869 -28.16 -7.63 -2.04
C THR A 869 -27.03 -8.17 -2.92
N LYS A 870 -26.74 -9.46 -2.81
CA LYS A 870 -25.71 -10.13 -3.63
C LYS A 870 -25.86 -9.87 -5.14
N ASP A 871 -27.05 -10.10 -5.67
CA ASP A 871 -27.38 -10.03 -7.11
C ASP A 871 -28.28 -8.83 -7.48
N GLY A 872 -28.61 -7.95 -6.51
CA GLY A 872 -29.55 -6.83 -6.69
C GLY A 872 -28.91 -5.48 -7.02
N GLU A 873 -29.77 -4.51 -7.35
CA GLU A 873 -29.40 -3.12 -7.62
C GLU A 873 -29.18 -2.31 -6.32
N LEU A 874 -28.40 -1.23 -6.43
CA LEU A 874 -28.08 -0.34 -5.33
C LEU A 874 -29.29 0.54 -4.95
N ARG A 875 -29.70 0.50 -3.67
CA ARG A 875 -30.63 1.48 -3.08
C ARG A 875 -29.86 2.46 -2.19
N SER A 876 -30.19 3.74 -2.28
CA SER A 876 -29.52 4.81 -1.52
C SER A 876 -30.37 6.08 -1.51
N ASN A 877 -30.20 6.91 -0.47
CA ASN A 877 -30.67 8.29 -0.44
C ASN A 877 -29.57 9.32 -0.80
N VAL A 878 -28.37 8.86 -1.16
CA VAL A 878 -27.26 9.75 -1.55
C VAL A 878 -27.48 10.27 -2.97
N THR A 879 -27.64 11.59 -3.11
CA THR A 879 -27.92 12.28 -4.38
C THR A 879 -26.68 12.80 -5.10
N SER A 880 -25.49 12.50 -4.61
CA SER A 880 -24.21 12.95 -5.17
C SER A 880 -23.33 11.75 -5.55
N ASP A 881 -22.72 11.80 -6.73
CA ASP A 881 -21.69 10.84 -7.14
C ASP A 881 -20.35 11.04 -6.40
N GLY A 882 -20.22 12.11 -5.62
CA GLY A 882 -18.99 12.46 -4.88
C GLY A 882 -18.78 11.64 -3.60
N PRO A 883 -17.52 11.35 -3.21
CA PRO A 883 -17.22 10.57 -2.02
C PRO A 883 -17.54 11.31 -0.72
N ASN A 884 -18.21 10.64 0.21
CA ASN A 884 -18.48 11.18 1.54
C ASN A 884 -17.28 10.94 2.46
N ALA A 885 -16.59 12.00 2.88
CA ALA A 885 -15.51 11.90 3.87
C ALA A 885 -16.08 11.57 5.26
N VAL A 886 -15.58 10.47 5.86
CA VAL A 886 -16.01 9.97 7.17
C VAL A 886 -14.92 10.07 8.24
N THR A 887 -13.65 10.24 7.87
CA THR A 887 -12.55 10.53 8.79
C THR A 887 -11.64 11.60 8.19
N TRP A 888 -11.31 12.63 8.96
CA TRP A 888 -10.40 13.72 8.53
C TRP A 888 -9.60 14.30 9.68
N GLY A 889 -8.51 15.00 9.35
CA GLY A 889 -7.59 15.61 10.29
C GLY A 889 -7.13 16.99 9.83
N VAL A 890 -7.08 17.92 10.78
CA VAL A 890 -6.67 19.31 10.58
C VAL A 890 -5.37 19.54 11.35
N PHE A 891 -4.28 19.82 10.64
CA PHE A 891 -2.93 19.85 11.19
C PHE A 891 -2.26 21.23 10.99
N PRO A 892 -1.53 21.76 11.99
CA PRO A 892 -0.86 23.06 11.85
C PRO A 892 0.11 23.10 10.66
N GLY A 893 -0.12 24.03 9.73
CA GLY A 893 0.76 24.24 8.57
C GLY A 893 0.66 23.18 7.47
N LYS A 894 -0.44 22.41 7.43
CA LYS A 894 -0.76 21.46 6.34
C LYS A 894 -2.23 21.61 5.92
N GLU A 895 -2.56 21.07 4.76
CA GLU A 895 -3.93 20.95 4.28
C GLU A 895 -4.73 19.91 5.10
N ILE A 896 -6.05 19.85 4.87
CA ILE A 896 -6.93 18.88 5.52
C ILE A 896 -6.72 17.51 4.88
N VAL A 897 -6.27 16.54 5.67
CA VAL A 897 -6.11 15.15 5.23
C VAL A 897 -7.42 14.42 5.52
N GLN A 898 -8.02 13.76 4.52
CA GLN A 898 -9.32 13.07 4.65
C GLN A 898 -9.19 11.56 4.32
N PRO A 899 -8.49 10.78 5.18
CA PRO A 899 -7.95 9.47 4.80
C PRO A 899 -8.96 8.33 4.70
N THR A 900 -10.23 8.58 5.06
CA THR A 900 -11.29 7.56 5.00
C THR A 900 -12.58 8.13 4.43
N ILE A 901 -13.09 7.47 3.39
CA ILE A 901 -14.30 7.86 2.65
C ILE A 901 -15.31 6.71 2.51
N VAL A 902 -16.54 7.06 2.12
CA VAL A 902 -17.63 6.15 1.72
C VAL A 902 -18.13 6.59 0.33
N GLU A 903 -18.12 5.69 -0.65
CA GLU A 903 -18.60 5.95 -2.02
C GLU A 903 -19.15 4.68 -2.70
N SER A 904 -20.02 4.86 -3.70
CA SER A 904 -20.90 3.83 -4.26
C SER A 904 -20.20 2.76 -5.12
N ILE A 905 -19.21 3.14 -5.94
CA ILE A 905 -18.46 2.24 -6.82
C ILE A 905 -17.56 1.33 -5.98
N SER A 906 -16.88 1.90 -4.98
CA SER A 906 -16.11 1.12 -3.99
C SER A 906 -17.02 0.20 -3.16
N PHE A 907 -18.22 0.63 -2.77
CA PHE A 907 -19.16 -0.24 -2.05
C PHE A 907 -19.64 -1.41 -2.91
N LEU A 908 -19.93 -1.17 -4.20
CA LEU A 908 -20.28 -2.24 -5.15
C LEU A 908 -19.10 -3.19 -5.41
N ALA A 909 -17.85 -2.68 -5.47
CA ALA A 909 -16.66 -3.53 -5.58
C ALA A 909 -16.38 -4.33 -4.30
N TRP A 910 -16.80 -3.83 -3.12
CA TRP A 910 -16.72 -4.52 -1.84
C TRP A 910 -17.81 -5.59 -1.68
N LYS A 911 -19.07 -5.33 -2.10
CA LYS A 911 -20.19 -6.28 -1.90
C LYS A 911 -19.85 -7.70 -2.39
N ASP A 912 -19.18 -7.79 -3.54
CA ASP A 912 -18.82 -9.08 -4.16
C ASP A 912 -17.83 -9.87 -3.29
N GLU A 913 -16.98 -9.18 -2.52
CA GLU A 913 -16.08 -9.78 -1.54
C GLU A 913 -16.84 -10.12 -0.25
N ALA A 914 -17.65 -9.20 0.27
CA ALA A 914 -18.45 -9.40 1.48
C ALA A 914 -19.38 -10.63 1.37
N PHE A 915 -20.12 -10.76 0.26
CA PHE A 915 -20.96 -11.94 0.01
C PHE A 915 -20.14 -13.19 -0.31
N ARG A 916 -18.97 -13.08 -0.97
CA ARG A 916 -18.07 -14.23 -1.18
C ARG A 916 -17.55 -14.80 0.14
N LEU A 917 -17.12 -13.96 1.08
CA LEU A 917 -16.56 -14.40 2.36
C LEU A 917 -17.57 -15.21 3.19
N GLY A 918 -18.85 -14.83 3.18
CA GLY A 918 -19.90 -15.62 3.84
C GLY A 918 -20.28 -16.90 3.08
N VAL A 919 -20.20 -16.90 1.74
CA VAL A 919 -20.36 -18.14 0.94
C VAL A 919 -19.19 -19.10 1.20
N ASP A 920 -17.96 -18.60 1.29
CA ASP A 920 -16.79 -19.41 1.64
C ASP A 920 -16.84 -19.88 3.11
N TRP A 921 -17.50 -19.14 4.01
CA TRP A 921 -17.83 -19.61 5.35
C TRP A 921 -18.84 -20.77 5.29
N ALA A 922 -19.89 -20.67 4.48
CA ALA A 922 -20.80 -21.78 4.22
C ALA A 922 -20.08 -23.00 3.61
N HIS A 923 -19.08 -22.77 2.75
CA HIS A 923 -18.21 -23.80 2.17
C HIS A 923 -17.29 -24.49 3.18
N CYS A 924 -17.15 -23.99 4.41
CA CYS A 924 -16.47 -24.73 5.47
C CYS A 924 -17.24 -25.99 5.88
N TYR A 925 -18.56 -26.06 5.61
CA TYR A 925 -19.44 -27.15 6.03
C TYR A 925 -19.93 -28.02 4.85
N ASP A 926 -20.32 -29.25 5.20
CA ASP A 926 -20.80 -30.26 4.27
C ASP A 926 -22.10 -29.84 3.55
N MET A 927 -22.29 -30.29 2.30
CA MET A 927 -23.39 -29.83 1.42
C MET A 927 -24.79 -30.04 2.00
N SER A 928 -25.00 -31.11 2.77
CA SER A 928 -26.27 -31.46 3.42
C SER A 928 -26.42 -30.89 4.83
N SER A 929 -25.47 -30.08 5.32
CA SER A 929 -25.52 -29.53 6.67
C SER A 929 -26.52 -28.38 6.81
N PRO A 930 -27.29 -28.31 7.92
CA PRO A 930 -28.13 -27.14 8.22
C PRO A 930 -27.34 -25.82 8.27
N SER A 931 -26.10 -25.87 8.76
CA SER A 931 -25.19 -24.71 8.86
C SER A 931 -24.84 -24.12 7.50
N ARG A 932 -24.62 -24.95 6.48
CA ARG A 932 -24.42 -24.47 5.11
C ARG A 932 -25.69 -23.85 4.55
N ALA A 933 -26.84 -24.52 4.67
CA ALA A 933 -28.12 -24.03 4.16
C ALA A 933 -28.50 -22.68 4.79
N LEU A 934 -28.28 -22.51 6.10
CA LEU A 934 -28.43 -21.25 6.83
C LEU A 934 -27.56 -20.14 6.22
N LEU A 935 -26.25 -20.38 6.09
CA LEU A 935 -25.30 -19.37 5.64
C LEU A 935 -25.43 -19.02 4.15
N GLU A 936 -25.73 -20.00 3.30
CA GLU A 936 -26.06 -19.75 1.89
C GLU A 936 -27.36 -18.92 1.76
N GLY A 937 -28.38 -19.20 2.57
CA GLY A 937 -29.61 -18.39 2.62
C GLY A 937 -29.34 -16.94 3.03
N VAL A 938 -28.63 -16.72 4.14
CA VAL A 938 -28.24 -15.37 4.60
C VAL A 938 -27.45 -14.62 3.50
N MET A 939 -26.55 -15.29 2.77
CA MET A 939 -25.78 -14.67 1.69
C MET A 939 -26.51 -14.49 0.36
N ASN A 940 -27.67 -15.10 0.16
CA ASN A 940 -28.50 -14.91 -1.03
C ASN A 940 -29.57 -13.83 -0.79
N ASP A 941 -30.23 -13.86 0.37
CA ASP A 941 -31.50 -13.15 0.59
C ASP A 941 -31.34 -11.84 1.38
N TRP A 942 -30.24 -11.64 2.12
CA TRP A 942 -30.07 -10.46 3.00
C TRP A 942 -29.41 -9.28 2.27
N TYR A 943 -29.70 -8.08 2.77
CA TYR A 943 -29.07 -6.84 2.30
C TYR A 943 -27.77 -6.58 3.07
N LEU A 944 -26.69 -6.27 2.36
CA LEU A 944 -25.55 -5.56 2.93
C LEU A 944 -25.89 -4.06 2.93
N VAL A 945 -25.81 -3.42 4.08
CA VAL A 945 -26.15 -2.00 4.25
C VAL A 945 -25.03 -1.30 5.01
N ASN A 946 -24.61 -0.13 4.52
CA ASN A 946 -23.81 0.81 5.31
C ASN A 946 -24.58 2.12 5.54
N ILE A 947 -24.33 2.73 6.71
CA ILE A 947 -25.00 3.92 7.22
C ILE A 947 -23.92 4.87 7.75
N VAL A 948 -24.01 6.15 7.37
CA VAL A 948 -23.19 7.25 7.88
C VAL A 948 -24.10 8.30 8.51
N ASN A 949 -23.80 8.71 9.74
CA ASN A 949 -24.34 9.97 10.28
C ASN A 949 -23.46 11.12 9.82
N ASN A 950 -24.04 12.14 9.18
CA ASN A 950 -23.28 13.30 8.73
C ASN A 950 -23.07 14.34 9.84
N ASP A 951 -23.88 14.31 10.90
CA ASP A 951 -23.54 15.04 12.13
C ASP A 951 -22.50 14.26 12.96
N PHE A 952 -21.25 14.71 12.91
CA PHE A 952 -20.15 14.15 13.69
C PHE A 952 -20.17 14.54 15.19
N HIS A 953 -21.19 15.28 15.65
CA HIS A 953 -21.40 15.56 17.07
C HIS A 953 -22.18 14.45 17.79
N ASP A 954 -22.97 13.64 17.07
CA ASP A 954 -23.78 12.55 17.64
C ASP A 954 -23.30 11.16 17.21
N ASN A 955 -23.00 10.32 18.21
CA ASN A 955 -22.55 8.93 18.07
C ASN A 955 -23.71 7.92 18.24
N LYS A 956 -24.92 8.36 18.63
CA LYS A 956 -26.01 7.48 19.06
C LYS A 956 -27.22 7.44 18.12
N THR A 957 -27.42 8.43 17.26
CA THR A 957 -28.57 8.52 16.32
C THR A 957 -28.85 7.21 15.57
N ILE A 958 -27.80 6.57 15.03
CA ILE A 958 -27.91 5.30 14.28
C ILE A 958 -28.49 4.20 15.17
N PHE A 959 -27.94 4.03 16.39
CA PHE A 959 -28.37 2.99 17.32
C PHE A 959 -29.78 3.24 17.88
N GLU A 960 -30.16 4.50 18.09
CA GLU A 960 -31.51 4.88 18.53
C GLU A 960 -32.56 4.65 17.44
N LEU A 961 -32.27 5.00 16.18
CA LEU A 961 -33.15 4.73 15.04
C LEU A 961 -33.30 3.22 14.78
N LEU A 962 -32.29 2.41 15.05
CA LEU A 962 -32.34 0.94 14.96
C LEU A 962 -32.99 0.27 16.19
N LYS A 963 -33.40 1.02 17.22
CA LYS A 963 -33.96 0.48 18.47
C LYS A 963 -35.33 -0.18 18.26
N GLY A 964 -35.53 -1.37 18.83
CA GLY A 964 -36.76 -2.15 18.66
C GLY A 964 -37.01 -2.69 17.25
N LEU A 965 -36.01 -2.66 16.37
CA LEU A 965 -35.96 -3.53 15.19
C LEU A 965 -35.37 -4.89 15.60
N GLU A 966 -35.97 -5.98 15.15
CA GLU A 966 -35.57 -7.34 15.51
C GLU A 966 -35.98 -8.29 14.36
N VAL A 967 -35.10 -9.24 14.03
CA VAL A 967 -35.41 -10.30 13.06
C VAL A 967 -36.35 -11.31 13.72
N LYS A 968 -37.39 -11.76 13.02
CA LYS A 968 -38.30 -12.79 13.55
C LYS A 968 -37.62 -14.15 13.58
N ASP A 969 -38.16 -15.05 14.39
CA ASP A 969 -37.87 -16.48 14.33
C ASP A 969 -36.37 -16.84 14.44
N LEU A 970 -35.61 -16.01 15.17
CA LEU A 970 -34.15 -16.12 15.39
C LEU A 970 -33.69 -17.54 15.77
N THR A 971 -34.51 -18.27 16.53
CA THR A 971 -34.25 -19.61 17.04
C THR A 971 -34.70 -20.75 16.12
N THR A 972 -35.29 -20.45 14.96
CA THR A 972 -35.77 -21.48 14.03
C THR A 972 -34.59 -22.13 13.29
N PRO A 973 -34.43 -23.46 13.34
CA PRO A 973 -33.35 -24.13 12.61
C PRO A 973 -33.55 -24.07 11.10
N ALA A 974 -32.47 -23.83 10.34
CA ALA A 974 -32.51 -23.94 8.89
C ALA A 974 -32.79 -25.39 8.46
N THR A 975 -33.80 -25.59 7.62
CA THR A 975 -34.07 -26.88 6.98
C THR A 975 -32.94 -27.19 5.99
N PRO A 976 -32.22 -28.32 6.12
CA PRO A 976 -31.21 -28.69 5.15
C PRO A 976 -31.84 -29.01 3.78
N LEU A 977 -31.14 -28.68 2.70
CA LEU A 977 -31.56 -29.00 1.34
C LEU A 977 -31.53 -30.53 1.14
N THR A 978 -32.72 -31.15 1.16
CA THR A 978 -32.87 -32.60 0.95
C THR A 978 -32.53 -33.01 -0.49
N GLU A 979 -31.90 -34.17 -0.67
CA GLU A 979 -31.58 -34.73 -1.98
C GLU A 979 -32.84 -35.12 -2.77
N SER A 980 -33.44 -34.17 -3.50
CA SER A 980 -34.61 -34.41 -4.35
C SER A 980 -34.50 -33.84 -5.77
N VAL A 981 -33.28 -33.54 -6.25
CA VAL A 981 -33.03 -33.11 -7.65
C VAL A 981 -31.77 -33.78 -8.27
N VAL A 982 -31.38 -34.96 -7.78
CA VAL A 982 -30.34 -35.80 -8.43
C VAL A 982 -30.78 -37.28 -8.46
N ASN A 983 -31.75 -37.60 -9.32
CA ASN A 983 -31.88 -38.91 -9.94
C ASN A 983 -32.82 -38.85 -11.16
N GLY A 984 -32.28 -38.40 -12.28
CA GLY A 984 -32.90 -38.59 -13.60
C GLY A 984 -32.76 -40.03 -14.10
N ALA A 985 -33.19 -41.00 -13.28
CA ALA A 985 -33.25 -42.40 -13.67
C ALA A 985 -34.49 -42.60 -14.54
N VAL A 986 -34.27 -42.82 -15.84
CA VAL A 986 -35.36 -43.14 -16.77
C VAL A 986 -35.63 -44.64 -16.68
N ASP A 987 -36.76 -45.02 -16.05
CA ASP A 987 -37.28 -46.38 -16.13
C ASP A 987 -37.76 -46.67 -17.56
N THR A 988 -36.88 -47.24 -18.37
CA THR A 988 -37.23 -47.73 -19.71
C THR A 988 -37.74 -49.17 -19.63
N GLU A 989 -39.06 -49.36 -19.56
CA GLU A 989 -39.63 -50.61 -20.07
C GLU A 989 -39.47 -50.70 -21.60
N PRO A 990 -39.21 -51.90 -22.16
CA PRO A 990 -38.77 -52.03 -23.55
C PRO A 990 -39.95 -52.09 -24.54
N ILE A 991 -40.05 -51.08 -25.41
CA ILE A 991 -40.84 -51.14 -26.65
C ILE A 991 -39.91 -50.93 -27.85
N ALA A 992 -39.94 -51.86 -28.79
CA ALA A 992 -39.02 -51.90 -29.93
C ALA A 992 -39.56 -51.19 -31.18
N ASN A 993 -38.63 -50.66 -31.99
CA ASN A 993 -38.74 -50.40 -33.43
C ASN A 993 -40.01 -49.70 -33.96
N GLY A 994 -39.97 -48.37 -34.03
CA GLY A 994 -40.86 -47.55 -34.86
C GLY A 994 -40.07 -46.38 -35.46
N ALA A 995 -40.34 -46.00 -36.72
CA ALA A 995 -39.49 -45.08 -37.46
C ALA A 995 -40.21 -43.79 -37.92
N ALA A 996 -39.38 -42.79 -38.24
CA ALA A 996 -39.61 -41.65 -39.13
C ALA A 996 -40.39 -40.40 -38.64
N ALA A 997 -39.66 -39.27 -38.70
CA ALA A 997 -40.11 -37.93 -39.12
C ALA A 997 -41.09 -37.16 -38.20
N THR A 998 -41.22 -35.82 -38.27
CA THR A 998 -40.53 -34.82 -39.13
C THR A 998 -40.25 -33.55 -38.31
N ALA A 999 -39.27 -32.74 -38.73
CA ALA A 999 -39.15 -31.35 -38.26
C ALA A 999 -40.11 -30.42 -39.01
N VAL A 1000 -40.47 -29.29 -38.40
CA VAL A 1000 -40.59 -27.94 -39.00
C VAL A 1000 -40.68 -26.92 -37.86
N ALA A 1001 -40.24 -25.69 -38.11
CA ALA A 1001 -40.13 -24.63 -37.11
C ALA A 1001 -41.38 -23.73 -37.02
N ASN A 1002 -41.49 -23.02 -35.89
CA ASN A 1002 -41.61 -21.55 -35.82
C ASN A 1002 -40.94 -21.07 -34.53
#